data_AF-A0A941N289-F1
#
_entry.id   AF-A0A941N289-F1
#
_cell.length_a   1.000
_cell.length_b   1.000
_cell.length_c   1.000
_cell.angle_alpha   90.00
_cell.angle_beta   90.00
_cell.angle_gamma   90.00
#
_symmetry.space_group_name_H-M   'P 1'
#
loop_
_entity.id
_entity.type
_entity.pdbx_description
1 polymer ?
#
loop_
_entity_poly.entity_id
_entity_poly.type
_entity_poly.pdbx_seq_one_letter_code
_entity_poly.pdbx_strand_id
1 'polypeptide(L)'
;MLRLSISPFVSQACFCLSQMITEVWPEHADANQFQVFLANSGEEALSGAVKLARYVSHAERRSPVGILIDETGRFEGFAHVDLSEQKRLTFIPGLSICENIQSAAESVAVVGAKVGFVTVSHALIQTAADAVRELFARSNETNRPLLVVYSDVQDFRAALSDLQSARGAPSPDLVVFTESFVNGDVPFGAFAASPRLFGLWNKRGMTTFHSTTYQPNSISTLHLMTCLRTSLPDFIGKHQHTLDRVEVDLKFRFEIYRRYYSRSLANVVRKVGAHNVNVQAEGHYISIGPRRIFDGVAGVACSVRGHNPPTYVADLQQLGPRDSWCAELYSRLESLTGLPNMVPAVSGASAVEHALKLGLASQFPRDWVLALRGGFGGKTLFALTGTWKTSLKSGLDPLYPNVVYVDPFNPNAIADIQEAFRQHPIGVVQLELIQGVGGVRPIPPAVLQCLQEMRRNFRCLLFVDEVQTGMFRTGPFIRCRDLDFHPDLLTLGKSTSDMMFPFALTLYSDGIQQRLHEQSCTLPDVFRDRYTFDIGLRSVLVTLRRAETEQLSQQIRARSELIRQLLVENLQDCPQVRDVRCFGLLIGIELESGGWPRRCLKKLLGQLFLLAMLRDFKFPALLGFCQYEPHVLKFTPPLDVTESEIRSICDTIARSLRRSLIGTAVSGLRQWLLPAQFKSDSSFNHSRQIARTLR
;
A
#
# COMPACT_ATOMS: atom_id res chain seq x y z
N MET A 1 14.81 2.98 -2.97
CA MET A 1 15.47 2.87 -4.29
C MET A 1 14.79 1.90 -5.24
N LEU A 2 13.86 1.02 -4.81
CA LEU A 2 12.96 0.27 -5.71
C LEU A 2 12.05 1.11 -6.62
N ARG A 3 12.13 2.44 -6.51
CA ARG A 3 11.35 3.44 -7.26
C ARG A 3 12.21 4.16 -8.31
N LEU A 4 13.38 3.57 -8.63
CA LEU A 4 14.34 4.13 -9.60
C LEU A 4 14.00 3.74 -11.04
N SER A 5 13.34 2.60 -11.26
CA SER A 5 12.81 2.25 -12.59
C SER A 5 11.56 3.08 -12.88
N ILE A 6 11.52 3.65 -14.08
CA ILE A 6 10.35 4.35 -14.62
C ILE A 6 9.73 3.43 -15.65
N SER A 7 8.64 2.78 -15.24
CA SER A 7 7.85 1.92 -16.12
C SER A 7 7.22 2.75 -17.24
N PRO A 8 7.33 2.31 -18.51
CA PRO A 8 6.63 2.94 -19.61
C PRO A 8 5.11 2.85 -19.41
N PHE A 9 4.61 1.72 -18.91
CA PHE A 9 3.17 1.47 -18.72
C PHE A 9 2.57 2.35 -17.62
N VAL A 10 3.29 2.56 -16.51
CA VAL A 10 2.87 3.52 -15.48
C VAL A 10 2.79 4.94 -16.05
N SER A 11 3.78 5.32 -16.87
CA SER A 11 3.84 6.66 -17.47
C SER A 11 2.74 6.87 -18.51
N GLN A 12 2.51 5.88 -19.37
CA GLN A 12 1.41 5.85 -20.35
C GLN A 12 0.05 5.89 -19.66
N ALA A 13 -0.19 5.05 -18.65
CA ALA A 13 -1.43 5.02 -17.88
C ALA A 13 -1.74 6.38 -17.24
N CYS A 14 -0.78 6.97 -16.53
CA CYS A 14 -0.99 8.28 -15.89
C CYS A 14 -1.21 9.39 -16.92
N PHE A 15 -0.52 9.34 -18.06
CA PHE A 15 -0.75 10.26 -19.16
C PHE A 15 -2.18 10.12 -19.71
N CYS A 16 -2.60 8.90 -20.08
CA CYS A 16 -3.93 8.64 -20.63
C CYS A 16 -5.03 9.07 -19.65
N LEU A 17 -4.97 8.63 -18.39
CA LEU A 17 -5.99 9.00 -17.39
C LEU A 17 -6.07 10.52 -17.19
N SER A 18 -4.94 11.24 -17.24
CA SER A 18 -4.96 12.71 -17.22
C SER A 18 -5.54 13.32 -18.49
N GLN A 19 -5.20 12.80 -19.67
CA GLN A 19 -5.71 13.32 -20.95
C GLN A 19 -7.20 13.05 -21.11
N MET A 20 -7.69 11.92 -20.63
CA MET A 20 -9.12 11.59 -20.59
C MET A 20 -9.90 12.72 -19.90
N ILE A 21 -9.44 13.19 -18.73
CA ILE A 21 -10.06 14.32 -18.03
C ILE A 21 -9.98 15.60 -18.87
N THR A 22 -8.83 15.89 -19.47
CA THR A 22 -8.66 17.10 -20.30
C THR A 22 -9.57 17.12 -21.53
N GLU A 23 -9.88 15.97 -22.12
CA GLU A 23 -10.76 15.89 -23.28
C GLU A 23 -12.25 16.08 -22.93
N VAL A 24 -12.64 15.68 -21.72
CA VAL A 24 -13.98 15.95 -21.19
C VAL A 24 -14.13 17.42 -20.73
N TRP A 25 -13.07 18.03 -20.21
CA TRP A 25 -13.06 19.43 -19.75
C TRP A 25 -11.96 20.29 -20.44
N PRO A 26 -12.13 20.66 -21.72
CA PRO A 26 -11.09 21.33 -22.50
C PRO A 26 -10.87 22.81 -22.16
N GLU A 27 -11.89 23.52 -21.64
CA GLU A 27 -11.83 24.97 -21.34
C GLU A 27 -10.79 25.35 -20.27
N HIS A 28 -10.18 24.35 -19.62
CA HIS A 28 -9.15 24.54 -18.59
C HIS A 28 -7.84 23.78 -18.90
N ALA A 29 -7.61 23.36 -20.15
CA ALA A 29 -6.48 22.53 -20.57
C ALA A 29 -5.09 23.13 -20.26
N ASP A 30 -4.94 24.46 -20.32
CA ASP A 30 -3.67 25.15 -20.03
C ASP A 30 -3.44 25.41 -18.52
N ALA A 31 -4.49 25.32 -17.68
CA ALA A 31 -4.42 25.55 -16.23
C ALA A 31 -4.53 24.26 -15.38
N ASN A 32 -5.12 23.19 -15.90
CA ASN A 32 -5.47 21.96 -15.16
C ASN A 32 -4.70 20.72 -15.64
N GLN A 33 -3.40 20.70 -15.35
CA GLN A 33 -2.63 19.47 -15.46
C GLN A 33 -2.90 18.56 -14.26
N PHE A 34 -3.77 17.56 -14.43
CA PHE A 34 -4.05 16.60 -13.37
C PHE A 34 -2.83 15.70 -13.08
N GLN A 35 -2.55 15.51 -11.79
CA GLN A 35 -1.59 14.50 -11.33
C GLN A 35 -2.35 13.24 -10.93
N VAL A 36 -1.92 12.09 -11.45
CA VAL A 36 -2.53 10.78 -11.22
C VAL A 36 -1.80 10.04 -10.10
N PHE A 37 -2.58 9.47 -9.20
CA PHE A 37 -2.15 8.66 -8.07
C PHE A 37 -2.79 7.28 -8.21
N LEU A 38 -1.95 6.26 -8.34
CA LEU A 38 -2.40 4.90 -8.58
C LEU A 38 -2.60 4.12 -7.27
N ALA A 39 -3.58 3.22 -7.26
CA ALA A 39 -4.05 2.42 -6.14
C ALA A 39 -4.48 1.02 -6.63
N ASN A 40 -4.60 0.01 -5.75
CA ASN A 40 -4.95 -1.36 -6.19
C ASN A 40 -6.45 -1.63 -6.24
N SER A 41 -7.28 -0.68 -5.80
CA SER A 41 -8.73 -0.76 -5.91
C SER A 41 -9.36 0.63 -6.03
N GLY A 42 -10.61 0.69 -6.49
CA GLY A 42 -11.44 1.88 -6.46
C GLY A 42 -11.64 2.40 -5.04
N GLU A 43 -11.75 1.52 -4.04
CA GLU A 43 -11.81 1.92 -2.63
C GLU A 43 -10.50 2.55 -2.14
N GLU A 44 -9.34 1.98 -2.47
CA GLU A 44 -8.05 2.59 -2.14
C GLU A 44 -7.89 3.95 -2.84
N ALA A 45 -8.36 4.08 -4.08
CA ALA A 45 -8.36 5.32 -4.85
C ALA A 45 -9.28 6.38 -4.23
N LEU A 46 -10.53 6.01 -3.91
CA LEU A 46 -11.50 6.87 -3.23
C LEU A 46 -10.98 7.31 -1.86
N SER A 47 -10.39 6.39 -1.10
CA SER A 47 -9.71 6.69 0.17
C SER A 47 -8.60 7.73 -0.02
N GLY A 48 -7.80 7.60 -1.09
CA GLY A 48 -6.80 8.58 -1.50
C GLY A 48 -7.37 9.96 -1.81
N ALA A 49 -8.44 10.00 -2.60
CA ALA A 49 -9.13 11.23 -3.00
C ALA A 49 -9.76 11.96 -1.80
N VAL A 50 -10.50 11.23 -0.95
CA VAL A 50 -11.12 11.79 0.26
C VAL A 50 -10.05 12.33 1.22
N LYS A 51 -8.93 11.62 1.42
CA LYS A 51 -7.81 12.14 2.22
C LYS A 51 -7.29 13.47 1.69
N LEU A 52 -7.13 13.60 0.37
CA LEU A 52 -6.67 14.84 -0.24
C LEU A 52 -7.68 15.98 -0.01
N ALA A 53 -8.96 15.70 -0.23
CA ALA A 53 -10.04 16.67 0.00
C ALA A 53 -10.07 17.14 1.46
N ARG A 54 -9.95 16.22 2.44
CA ARG A 54 -9.90 16.55 3.87
C ARG A 54 -8.66 17.35 4.23
N TYR A 55 -7.50 16.94 3.71
CA TYR A 55 -6.24 17.64 3.94
C TYR A 55 -6.30 19.10 3.47
N VAL A 56 -6.85 19.33 2.28
CA VAL A 56 -7.05 20.67 1.73
C VAL A 56 -8.08 21.45 2.56
N SER A 57 -9.22 20.84 2.87
CA SER A 57 -10.26 21.46 3.70
C SER A 57 -9.72 21.89 5.05
N HIS A 58 -8.91 21.04 5.70
CA HIS A 58 -8.23 21.37 6.95
C HIS A 58 -7.26 22.54 6.81
N ALA A 59 -6.41 22.52 5.76
CA ALA A 59 -5.48 23.61 5.48
C ALA A 59 -6.20 24.95 5.23
N GLU A 60 -7.39 24.91 4.64
CA GLU A 60 -8.26 26.06 4.38
C GLU A 60 -9.20 26.38 5.55
N ARG A 61 -9.13 25.65 6.69
CA ARG A 61 -9.99 25.81 7.88
C ARG A 61 -11.49 25.66 7.58
N ARG A 62 -11.84 24.69 6.74
CA ARG A 62 -13.19 24.37 6.30
C ARG A 62 -13.67 23.04 6.85
N SER A 63 -15.00 22.84 6.82
CA SER A 63 -15.63 21.58 7.21
C SER A 63 -15.29 20.47 6.19
N PRO A 64 -14.70 19.34 6.63
CA PRO A 64 -14.27 18.24 5.76
C PRO A 64 -15.37 17.19 5.54
N VAL A 65 -16.65 17.62 5.51
CA VAL A 65 -17.80 16.72 5.30
C VAL A 65 -18.01 16.48 3.82
N GLY A 66 -18.32 15.26 3.39
CA GLY A 66 -18.59 14.97 1.98
C GLY A 66 -19.83 14.11 1.79
N ILE A 67 -20.45 14.25 0.62
CA ILE A 67 -21.52 13.37 0.16
C ILE A 67 -21.03 12.65 -1.09
N LEU A 68 -21.09 11.33 -1.06
CA LEU A 68 -20.82 10.46 -2.20
C LEU A 68 -22.16 9.94 -2.73
N ILE A 69 -22.45 10.10 -4.02
CA ILE A 69 -23.59 9.42 -4.65
C ILE A 69 -23.06 8.20 -5.38
N ASP A 70 -23.60 7.04 -5.05
CA ASP A 70 -23.21 5.74 -5.61
C ASP A 70 -24.45 4.90 -5.92
N GLU A 71 -25.03 5.14 -7.09
CA GLU A 71 -26.21 4.41 -7.58
C GLU A 71 -25.93 2.94 -7.86
N THR A 72 -24.66 2.59 -8.05
CA THR A 72 -24.25 1.22 -8.36
C THR A 72 -24.06 0.36 -7.12
N GLY A 73 -24.09 0.95 -5.91
CA GLY A 73 -23.73 0.27 -4.66
C GLY A 73 -22.27 -0.20 -4.63
N ARG A 74 -21.41 0.31 -5.50
CA ARG A 74 -20.01 -0.12 -5.65
C ARG A 74 -19.17 0.14 -4.41
N PHE A 75 -19.50 1.15 -3.64
CA PHE A 75 -18.82 1.56 -2.41
C PHE A 75 -19.66 1.22 -1.17
N GLU A 76 -20.63 0.30 -1.30
CA GLU A 76 -21.28 -0.32 -0.15
C GLU A 76 -20.20 -0.85 0.81
N GLY A 77 -20.36 -0.57 2.11
CA GLY A 77 -19.39 -0.95 3.13
C GLY A 77 -18.13 -0.07 3.20
N PHE A 78 -17.96 0.93 2.33
CA PHE A 78 -16.79 1.82 2.34
C PHE A 78 -16.78 2.72 3.58
N ALA A 79 -17.83 3.53 3.75
CA ALA A 79 -17.93 4.53 4.83
C ALA A 79 -18.67 4.01 6.07
N HIS A 80 -19.65 3.15 5.89
CA HIS A 80 -20.47 2.57 6.94
C HIS A 80 -21.04 1.22 6.49
N VAL A 81 -21.56 0.46 7.44
CA VAL A 81 -22.38 -0.74 7.19
C VAL A 81 -23.63 -0.64 8.04
N ASP A 82 -24.76 -1.01 7.46
CA ASP A 82 -26.02 -1.17 8.19
C ASP A 82 -26.13 -2.61 8.67
N LEU A 83 -26.41 -2.75 9.97
CA LEU A 83 -26.55 -4.03 10.67
C LEU A 83 -28.03 -4.23 11.04
N SER A 84 -28.36 -5.42 11.54
CA SER A 84 -29.71 -5.72 12.02
C SER A 84 -30.23 -4.69 13.04
N GLU A 85 -31.55 -4.56 13.14
CA GLU A 85 -32.23 -3.58 14.00
C GLU A 85 -32.00 -2.10 13.62
N GLN A 86 -31.73 -1.78 12.34
CA GLN A 86 -31.48 -0.42 11.84
C GLN A 86 -30.28 0.29 12.52
N LYS A 87 -29.30 -0.47 13.01
CA LYS A 87 -28.09 0.09 13.63
C LYS A 87 -27.01 0.29 12.56
N ARG A 88 -26.43 1.49 12.53
CA ARG A 88 -25.37 1.85 11.58
C ARG A 88 -24.01 1.92 12.26
N LEU A 89 -23.04 1.16 11.76
CA LEU A 89 -21.63 1.25 12.17
C LEU A 89 -20.87 2.11 11.15
N THR A 90 -20.30 3.22 11.60
CA THR A 90 -19.59 4.18 10.73
C THR A 90 -18.08 4.02 10.83
N PHE A 91 -17.43 3.68 9.72
CA PHE A 91 -15.97 3.54 9.62
C PHE A 91 -15.27 4.84 9.23
N ILE A 92 -15.87 5.61 8.30
CA ILE A 92 -15.33 6.87 7.78
C ILE A 92 -16.28 8.01 8.16
N PRO A 93 -16.17 8.57 9.38
CA PRO A 93 -17.07 9.64 9.82
C PRO A 93 -16.93 10.87 8.93
N GLY A 94 -18.02 11.64 8.79
CA GLY A 94 -18.04 12.83 7.91
C GLY A 94 -18.10 12.52 6.41
N LEU A 95 -18.30 11.25 6.02
CA LEU A 95 -18.61 10.87 4.65
C LEU A 95 -19.95 10.12 4.63
N SER A 96 -20.95 10.69 3.96
CA SER A 96 -22.23 10.02 3.71
C SER A 96 -22.24 9.46 2.30
N ILE A 97 -22.65 8.20 2.13
CA ILE A 97 -22.87 7.57 0.83
C ILE A 97 -24.38 7.49 0.61
N CYS A 98 -24.86 8.03 -0.50
CA CYS A 98 -26.25 8.12 -0.89
C CYS A 98 -26.47 7.27 -2.14
N GLU A 99 -27.58 6.55 -2.20
CA GLU A 99 -27.91 5.65 -3.32
C GLU A 99 -28.45 6.42 -4.54
N ASN A 100 -28.91 7.66 -4.37
CA ASN A 100 -29.49 8.47 -5.45
C ASN A 100 -29.40 9.97 -5.16
N ILE A 101 -29.70 10.78 -6.20
CA ILE A 101 -29.68 12.25 -6.12
C ILE A 101 -30.64 12.83 -5.08
N GLN A 102 -31.81 12.22 -4.89
CA GLN A 102 -32.86 12.73 -4.01
C GLN A 102 -32.42 12.65 -2.55
N SER A 103 -31.94 11.48 -2.12
CA SER A 103 -31.36 11.27 -0.79
C SER A 103 -30.11 12.13 -0.56
N ALA A 104 -29.34 12.42 -1.61
CA ALA A 104 -28.21 13.34 -1.54
C ALA A 104 -28.67 14.80 -1.32
N ALA A 105 -29.70 15.26 -2.04
CA ALA A 105 -30.26 16.60 -1.88
C ALA A 105 -30.83 16.81 -0.47
N GLU A 106 -31.55 15.80 0.05
CA GLU A 106 -32.04 15.78 1.44
C GLU A 106 -30.89 15.82 2.45
N SER A 107 -29.84 15.03 2.23
CA SER A 107 -28.64 15.04 3.07
C SER A 107 -27.94 16.40 3.07
N VAL A 108 -27.88 17.09 1.94
CA VAL A 108 -27.34 18.46 1.85
C VAL A 108 -28.19 19.44 2.65
N ALA A 109 -29.52 19.33 2.60
CA ALA A 109 -30.42 20.18 3.38
C ALA A 109 -30.20 20.01 4.89
N VAL A 110 -29.97 18.77 5.36
CA VAL A 110 -29.70 18.45 6.78
C VAL A 110 -28.31 18.89 7.22
N VAL A 111 -27.27 18.64 6.42
CA VAL A 111 -25.87 19.00 6.76
C VAL A 111 -25.64 20.52 6.72
N GLY A 112 -26.58 21.28 6.13
CA GLY A 112 -26.44 22.70 5.86
C GLY A 112 -25.29 22.97 4.89
N ALA A 113 -24.97 24.24 4.65
CA ALA A 113 -23.93 24.65 3.70
C ALA A 113 -22.48 24.23 4.09
N LYS A 114 -22.27 23.15 4.85
CA LYS A 114 -20.98 22.62 5.35
C LYS A 114 -20.41 21.44 4.53
N VAL A 115 -21.07 21.02 3.46
CA VAL A 115 -20.65 19.94 2.54
C VAL A 115 -19.43 20.33 1.69
N GLY A 116 -18.26 19.81 2.06
CA GLY A 116 -16.90 19.93 1.52
C GLY A 116 -16.62 19.32 0.14
N PHE A 117 -17.28 18.23 -0.24
CA PHE A 117 -17.16 17.66 -1.59
C PHE A 117 -18.39 16.82 -1.93
N VAL A 118 -18.79 16.85 -3.21
CA VAL A 118 -19.93 16.10 -3.75
C VAL A 118 -19.40 15.11 -4.77
N THR A 119 -19.93 13.89 -4.77
CA THR A 119 -19.60 12.86 -5.76
C THR A 119 -20.77 12.58 -6.66
N VAL A 120 -20.51 12.56 -7.96
CA VAL A 120 -21.54 12.36 -8.97
C VAL A 120 -21.02 11.31 -9.95
N SER A 121 -21.84 10.29 -10.24
CA SER A 121 -21.64 9.35 -11.35
C SER A 121 -22.02 10.05 -12.67
N HIS A 122 -21.53 9.57 -13.81
CA HIS A 122 -21.94 10.17 -15.09
C HIS A 122 -23.45 10.00 -15.36
N ALA A 123 -24.02 8.85 -15.02
CA ALA A 123 -25.46 8.57 -15.18
C ALA A 123 -26.33 9.63 -14.49
N LEU A 124 -25.91 10.14 -13.33
CA LEU A 124 -26.58 11.23 -12.59
C LEU A 124 -26.56 12.58 -13.30
N ILE A 125 -25.49 12.88 -14.04
CA ILE A 125 -25.37 14.15 -14.78
C ILE A 125 -26.48 14.26 -15.82
N GLN A 126 -26.94 13.13 -16.38
CA GLN A 126 -28.01 13.08 -17.37
C GLN A 126 -29.43 13.12 -16.75
N THR A 127 -29.69 12.30 -15.73
CA THR A 127 -31.06 12.08 -15.21
C THR A 127 -31.54 13.17 -14.25
N ALA A 128 -30.63 13.90 -13.61
CA ALA A 128 -30.94 14.92 -12.62
C ALA A 128 -30.15 16.22 -12.83
N ALA A 129 -30.09 16.66 -14.09
CA ALA A 129 -29.26 17.78 -14.53
C ALA A 129 -29.40 19.04 -13.64
N ASP A 130 -30.61 19.40 -13.20
CA ASP A 130 -30.82 20.60 -12.38
C ASP A 130 -30.33 20.44 -10.93
N ALA A 131 -30.59 19.30 -10.28
CA ALA A 131 -30.11 19.03 -8.93
C ALA A 131 -28.58 18.88 -8.88
N VAL A 132 -27.99 18.22 -9.88
CA VAL A 132 -26.54 18.12 -10.04
C VAL A 132 -25.93 19.50 -10.32
N ARG A 133 -26.56 20.33 -11.16
CA ARG A 133 -26.13 21.72 -11.41
C ARG A 133 -26.18 22.56 -10.14
N GLU A 134 -27.20 22.40 -9.30
CA GLU A 134 -27.28 23.09 -8.01
C GLU A 134 -26.16 22.66 -7.06
N LEU A 135 -25.89 21.35 -6.97
CA LEU A 135 -24.79 20.82 -6.15
C LEU A 135 -23.43 21.35 -6.64
N PHE A 136 -23.23 21.39 -7.96
CA PHE A 136 -22.04 21.95 -8.60
C PHE A 136 -21.91 23.46 -8.36
N ALA A 137 -23.00 24.23 -8.51
CA ALA A 137 -23.02 25.66 -8.23
C ALA A 137 -22.63 25.94 -6.77
N ARG A 138 -23.19 25.19 -5.82
CA ARG A 138 -22.84 25.29 -4.39
C ARG A 138 -21.36 24.95 -4.14
N SER A 139 -20.81 23.94 -4.81
CA SER A 139 -19.39 23.59 -4.70
C SER A 139 -18.50 24.74 -5.19
N ASN A 140 -18.84 25.36 -6.32
CA ASN A 140 -18.13 26.50 -6.88
C ASN A 140 -18.20 27.73 -5.96
N GLU A 141 -19.40 28.12 -5.53
CA GLU A 141 -19.62 29.29 -4.64
C GLU A 141 -18.83 29.18 -3.34
N THR A 142 -18.75 27.97 -2.78
CA THR A 142 -18.02 27.71 -1.52
C THR A 142 -16.55 27.35 -1.76
N ASN A 143 -16.12 27.31 -3.03
CA ASN A 143 -14.78 26.98 -3.47
C ASN A 143 -14.30 25.63 -2.93
N ARG A 144 -15.19 24.64 -2.90
CA ARG A 144 -15.00 23.33 -2.27
C ARG A 144 -14.57 22.26 -3.28
N PRO A 145 -13.73 21.29 -2.88
CA PRO A 145 -13.30 20.22 -3.77
C PRO A 145 -14.47 19.49 -4.43
N LEU A 146 -14.51 19.47 -5.75
CA LEU A 146 -15.46 18.63 -6.49
C LEU A 146 -14.84 17.26 -6.81
N LEU A 147 -15.51 16.17 -6.44
CA LEU A 147 -15.06 14.79 -6.73
C LEU A 147 -15.97 14.17 -7.79
N VAL A 148 -15.41 13.60 -8.84
CA VAL A 148 -16.16 12.80 -9.83
C VAL A 148 -15.63 11.37 -9.80
N VAL A 149 -16.52 10.39 -9.83
CA VAL A 149 -16.15 8.97 -9.90
C VAL A 149 -16.63 8.41 -11.23
N TYR A 150 -15.71 7.87 -12.00
CA TYR A 150 -16.04 7.07 -13.16
C TYR A 150 -16.10 5.61 -12.76
N SER A 151 -17.32 5.09 -12.72
CA SER A 151 -17.60 3.71 -12.37
C SER A 151 -17.42 2.76 -13.55
N ASP A 152 -17.49 3.25 -14.79
CA ASP A 152 -17.14 2.51 -16.02
C ASP A 152 -16.48 3.39 -17.11
N VAL A 153 -15.80 2.78 -18.08
CA VAL A 153 -15.27 3.44 -19.28
C VAL A 153 -16.38 3.94 -20.20
N GLN A 154 -17.57 3.30 -20.20
CA GLN A 154 -18.72 3.82 -20.96
C GLN A 154 -19.25 5.13 -20.36
N ASP A 155 -19.25 5.26 -19.03
CA ASP A 155 -19.56 6.53 -18.35
C ASP A 155 -18.64 7.65 -18.85
N PHE A 156 -17.35 7.34 -19.04
CA PHE A 156 -16.40 8.30 -19.60
C PHE A 156 -16.71 8.66 -21.05
N ARG A 157 -17.04 7.68 -21.90
CA ARG A 157 -17.42 7.94 -23.31
C ARG A 157 -18.66 8.81 -23.41
N ALA A 158 -19.67 8.52 -22.61
CA ALA A 158 -20.89 9.32 -22.53
C ALA A 158 -20.58 10.74 -22.02
N ALA A 159 -19.68 10.88 -21.04
CA ALA A 159 -19.22 12.20 -20.59
C ALA A 159 -18.58 13.01 -21.72
N LEU A 160 -17.79 12.34 -22.57
CA LEU A 160 -17.15 12.97 -23.71
C LEU A 160 -18.17 13.46 -24.76
N SER A 161 -19.24 12.71 -25.01
CA SER A 161 -20.30 13.14 -25.95
C SER A 161 -21.13 14.30 -25.42
N ASP A 162 -21.44 14.29 -24.12
CA ASP A 162 -22.47 15.15 -23.56
C ASP A 162 -21.92 16.48 -23.03
N LEU A 163 -20.78 16.47 -22.33
CA LEU A 163 -20.20 17.70 -21.76
C LEU A 163 -19.60 18.60 -22.84
N GLN A 164 -19.22 18.06 -24.00
CA GLN A 164 -18.87 18.86 -25.18
C GLN A 164 -20.05 19.69 -25.71
N SER A 165 -21.29 19.28 -25.40
CA SER A 165 -22.51 19.99 -25.81
C SER A 165 -23.03 21.01 -24.77
N ALA A 166 -22.66 20.84 -23.49
CA ALA A 166 -23.06 21.71 -22.38
C ALA A 166 -21.94 22.68 -21.96
N ARG A 167 -21.89 23.87 -22.58
CA ARG A 167 -21.01 24.97 -22.13
C ARG A 167 -21.29 25.32 -20.65
N GLY A 168 -20.25 25.33 -19.80
CA GLY A 168 -20.30 25.90 -18.45
C GLY A 168 -20.36 24.94 -17.25
N ALA A 169 -20.21 23.63 -17.41
CA ALA A 169 -20.08 22.70 -16.27
C ALA A 169 -18.72 22.86 -15.56
N PRO A 170 -18.66 22.91 -14.22
CA PRO A 170 -17.38 23.02 -13.52
C PRO A 170 -16.50 21.80 -13.71
N SER A 171 -15.20 22.05 -13.87
CA SER A 171 -14.19 21.00 -13.89
C SER A 171 -14.05 20.37 -12.50
N PRO A 172 -13.93 19.04 -12.39
CA PRO A 172 -13.71 18.39 -11.11
C PRO A 172 -12.34 18.77 -10.52
N ASP A 173 -12.21 18.79 -9.20
CA ASP A 173 -10.89 18.89 -8.57
C ASP A 173 -10.24 17.52 -8.37
N LEU A 174 -11.06 16.48 -8.23
CA LEU A 174 -10.67 15.09 -8.05
C LEU A 174 -11.46 14.20 -8.98
N VAL A 175 -10.80 13.23 -9.60
CA VAL A 175 -11.45 12.20 -10.43
C VAL A 175 -10.98 10.83 -9.97
N VAL A 176 -11.88 9.90 -9.70
CA VAL A 176 -11.55 8.51 -9.35
C VAL A 176 -11.90 7.58 -10.50
N PHE A 177 -10.97 6.69 -10.81
CA PHE A 177 -11.09 5.61 -11.78
C PHE A 177 -11.07 4.28 -11.02
N THR A 178 -12.02 3.41 -11.34
CA THR A 178 -12.21 2.14 -10.63
C THR A 178 -11.77 0.95 -11.49
N GLU A 179 -11.88 -0.27 -10.93
CA GLU A 179 -11.51 -1.55 -11.53
C GLU A 179 -12.23 -1.84 -12.86
N SER A 180 -13.34 -1.16 -13.17
CA SER A 180 -14.02 -1.28 -14.46
C SER A 180 -13.14 -0.91 -15.66
N PHE A 181 -12.19 0.02 -15.47
CA PHE A 181 -11.23 0.40 -16.50
C PHE A 181 -10.27 -0.73 -16.88
N VAL A 182 -10.25 -1.80 -16.08
CA VAL A 182 -9.51 -3.04 -16.32
C VAL A 182 -10.42 -4.28 -16.34
N ASN A 183 -11.73 -4.08 -16.56
CA ASN A 183 -12.78 -5.10 -16.57
C ASN A 183 -12.89 -5.95 -15.28
N GLY A 184 -12.29 -5.50 -14.17
CA GLY A 184 -12.17 -6.32 -12.96
C GLY A 184 -11.20 -7.49 -13.06
N ASP A 185 -10.37 -7.58 -14.12
CA ASP A 185 -9.44 -8.71 -14.31
C ASP A 185 -8.22 -8.66 -13.39
N VAL A 186 -7.83 -7.44 -12.97
CA VAL A 186 -6.64 -7.19 -12.15
C VAL A 186 -6.93 -6.12 -11.09
N PRO A 187 -6.23 -6.12 -9.95
CA PRO A 187 -6.30 -5.05 -8.97
C PRO A 187 -5.94 -3.70 -9.60
N PHE A 188 -6.89 -2.76 -9.59
CA PHE A 188 -6.70 -1.44 -10.16
C PHE A 188 -7.59 -0.39 -9.50
N GLY A 189 -7.01 0.79 -9.31
CA GLY A 189 -7.72 2.02 -9.05
C GLY A 189 -6.79 3.19 -9.28
N ALA A 190 -7.34 4.35 -9.56
CA ALA A 190 -6.56 5.57 -9.63
C ALA A 190 -7.40 6.75 -9.20
N PHE A 191 -6.76 7.78 -8.66
CA PHE A 191 -7.39 9.09 -8.58
C PHE A 191 -6.48 10.14 -9.18
N ALA A 192 -7.07 11.10 -9.87
CA ALA A 192 -6.40 12.26 -10.41
C ALA A 192 -6.82 13.49 -9.62
N ALA A 193 -5.90 14.43 -9.43
CA ALA A 193 -6.18 15.67 -8.72
C ALA A 193 -5.71 16.90 -9.49
N SER A 194 -6.46 17.99 -9.37
CA SER A 194 -6.11 19.29 -9.95
C SER A 194 -4.85 19.88 -9.28
N PRO A 195 -4.07 20.73 -9.98
CA PRO A 195 -2.91 21.45 -9.43
C PRO A 195 -3.19 22.16 -8.11
N ARG A 196 -4.40 22.72 -7.99
CA ARG A 196 -4.86 23.40 -6.79
C ARG A 196 -4.84 22.48 -5.57
N LEU A 197 -5.43 21.29 -5.66
CA LEU A 197 -5.46 20.37 -4.53
C LEU A 197 -4.11 19.70 -4.30
N PHE A 198 -3.52 19.13 -5.35
CA PHE A 198 -2.31 18.32 -5.15
C PHE A 198 -1.10 19.17 -4.75
N GLY A 199 -1.06 20.46 -5.10
CA GLY A 199 0.05 21.36 -4.77
C GLY A 199 0.40 21.36 -3.28
N LEU A 200 -0.62 21.30 -2.40
CA LEU A 200 -0.45 21.22 -0.95
C LEU A 200 0.15 19.87 -0.50
N TRP A 201 -0.13 18.79 -1.23
CA TRP A 201 0.33 17.43 -0.95
C TRP A 201 1.65 17.07 -1.64
N ASN A 202 2.08 17.82 -2.66
CA ASN A 202 3.31 17.56 -3.42
C ASN A 202 4.56 18.16 -2.76
N LYS A 203 4.71 17.92 -1.46
CA LYS A 203 5.88 18.30 -0.64
C LYS A 203 6.83 17.11 -0.48
N ARG A 204 8.11 17.39 -0.21
CA ARG A 204 9.10 16.33 0.09
C ARG A 204 8.59 15.49 1.28
N GLY A 205 8.55 14.17 1.11
CA GLY A 205 8.08 13.23 2.15
C GLY A 205 6.60 12.85 2.07
N MET A 206 5.78 13.57 1.27
CA MET A 206 4.34 13.31 1.14
C MET A 206 3.98 12.51 -0.13
N THR A 207 4.94 12.22 -1.00
CA THR A 207 4.72 11.54 -2.29
C THR A 207 4.13 10.13 -2.21
N THR A 208 4.18 9.50 -1.05
CA THR A 208 3.66 8.14 -0.81
C THR A 208 2.61 8.13 0.29
N PHE A 209 2.01 9.28 0.54
CA PHE A 209 1.02 9.47 1.60
C PHE A 209 -0.28 8.73 1.29
N HIS A 210 -0.71 8.70 0.02
CA HIS A 210 -1.91 7.97 -0.40
C HIS A 210 -1.71 6.45 -0.38
N SER A 211 -0.58 5.96 -0.92
CA SER A 211 -0.21 4.53 -0.91
C SER A 211 1.30 4.33 -1.05
N THR A 212 1.79 3.19 -0.56
CA THR A 212 3.18 2.73 -0.73
C THR A 212 3.34 1.64 -1.77
N THR A 213 2.24 1.04 -2.23
CA THR A 213 2.21 -0.31 -2.81
C THR A 213 2.11 -0.33 -4.33
N TYR A 214 1.51 0.69 -4.97
CA TYR A 214 1.16 0.57 -6.39
C TYR A 214 2.27 0.87 -7.41
N GLN A 215 3.29 1.64 -7.03
CA GLN A 215 4.32 2.10 -8.00
C GLN A 215 4.97 0.98 -8.86
N PRO A 216 5.26 -0.24 -8.35
CA PRO A 216 5.86 -1.31 -9.15
C PRO A 216 4.85 -2.18 -9.92
N ASN A 217 3.53 -1.93 -9.81
CA ASN A 217 2.51 -2.78 -10.40
C ASN A 217 2.38 -2.59 -11.93
N SER A 218 3.34 -3.14 -12.66
CA SER A 218 3.39 -3.04 -14.11
C SER A 218 2.30 -3.89 -14.78
N ILE A 219 1.87 -5.00 -14.17
CA ILE A 219 0.78 -5.86 -14.68
C ILE A 219 -0.50 -5.05 -14.83
N SER A 220 -0.98 -4.42 -13.76
CA SER A 220 -2.26 -3.70 -13.83
C SER A 220 -2.21 -2.49 -14.74
N THR A 221 -1.09 -1.76 -14.79
CA THR A 221 -0.96 -0.62 -15.72
C THR A 221 -0.82 -1.04 -17.18
N LEU A 222 -0.17 -2.17 -17.46
CA LEU A 222 -0.13 -2.74 -18.80
C LEU A 222 -1.53 -3.20 -19.23
N HIS A 223 -2.24 -3.91 -18.35
CA HIS A 223 -3.59 -4.39 -18.63
C HIS A 223 -4.57 -3.23 -18.85
N LEU A 224 -4.50 -2.16 -18.04
CA LEU A 224 -5.23 -0.91 -18.31
C LEU A 224 -4.98 -0.42 -19.73
N MET A 225 -3.72 -0.32 -20.16
CA MET A 225 -3.40 0.15 -21.51
C MET A 225 -3.93 -0.79 -22.60
N THR A 226 -4.06 -2.09 -22.32
CA THR A 226 -4.73 -3.04 -23.22
C THR A 226 -6.23 -2.78 -23.28
N CYS A 227 -6.90 -2.65 -22.13
CA CYS A 227 -8.32 -2.32 -22.05
C CYS A 227 -8.63 -0.99 -22.74
N LEU A 228 -7.83 0.06 -22.54
CA LEU A 228 -8.04 1.35 -23.21
C LEU A 228 -7.87 1.28 -24.73
N ARG A 229 -6.97 0.43 -25.25
CA ARG A 229 -6.84 0.22 -26.71
C ARG A 229 -8.08 -0.41 -27.33
N THR A 230 -8.71 -1.33 -26.61
CA THR A 230 -9.94 -2.00 -27.05
C THR A 230 -11.16 -1.10 -26.85
N SER A 231 -11.26 -0.49 -25.68
CA SER A 231 -12.42 0.28 -25.24
C SER A 231 -12.35 1.75 -25.66
N LEU A 232 -11.24 2.29 -26.16
CA LEU A 232 -11.12 3.69 -26.57
C LEU A 232 -10.12 3.84 -27.74
N PRO A 233 -10.33 3.15 -28.88
CA PRO A 233 -9.36 3.09 -29.97
C PRO A 233 -9.06 4.47 -30.58
N ASP A 234 -10.07 5.33 -30.76
CA ASP A 234 -9.89 6.66 -31.34
C ASP A 234 -9.07 7.59 -30.43
N PHE A 235 -9.36 7.56 -29.12
CA PHE A 235 -8.57 8.28 -28.13
C PHE A 235 -7.12 7.80 -28.11
N ILE A 236 -6.88 6.49 -28.11
CA ILE A 236 -5.53 5.95 -28.16
C ILE A 236 -4.84 6.32 -29.47
N GLY A 237 -5.54 6.24 -30.61
CA GLY A 237 -5.02 6.63 -31.92
C GLY A 237 -4.55 8.09 -31.95
N LYS A 238 -5.33 9.01 -31.38
CA LYS A 238 -4.97 10.43 -31.24
C LYS A 238 -3.68 10.64 -30.45
N HIS A 239 -3.43 9.82 -29.44
CA HIS A 239 -2.28 9.93 -28.54
C HIS A 239 -1.12 8.97 -28.86
N GLN A 240 -1.24 8.14 -29.90
CA GLN A 240 -0.34 7.03 -30.19
C GLN A 240 1.13 7.47 -30.30
N HIS A 241 1.39 8.59 -30.99
CA HIS A 241 2.75 9.14 -31.11
C HIS A 241 3.39 9.45 -29.75
N THR A 242 2.62 9.99 -28.79
CA THR A 242 3.11 10.23 -27.43
C THR A 242 3.37 8.92 -26.70
N LEU A 243 2.46 7.94 -26.83
CA LEU A 243 2.58 6.64 -26.17
C LEU A 243 3.82 5.87 -26.66
N ASP A 244 4.08 5.88 -27.96
CA ASP A 244 5.25 5.23 -28.56
C ASP A 244 6.55 5.90 -28.08
N ARG A 245 6.58 7.25 -28.04
CA ARG A 245 7.72 7.99 -27.51
C ARG A 245 7.99 7.66 -26.04
N VAL A 246 6.95 7.52 -25.21
CA VAL A 246 7.12 7.10 -23.80
C VAL A 246 7.76 5.71 -23.69
N GLU A 247 7.50 4.83 -24.66
CA GLU A 247 8.07 3.48 -24.65
C GLU A 247 9.55 3.46 -25.04
N VAL A 248 9.99 4.28 -25.99
CA VAL A 248 11.36 4.20 -26.53
C VAL A 248 12.32 5.29 -26.02
N ASP A 249 11.83 6.49 -25.68
CA ASP A 249 12.64 7.63 -25.24
C ASP A 249 12.61 7.75 -23.71
N LEU A 250 13.71 7.35 -23.05
CA LEU A 250 13.83 7.41 -21.60
C LEU A 250 13.73 8.82 -21.03
N LYS A 251 14.25 9.85 -21.74
CA LYS A 251 14.19 11.23 -21.27
C LYS A 251 12.75 11.74 -21.33
N PHE A 252 12.07 11.49 -22.45
CA PHE A 252 10.66 11.85 -22.60
C PHE A 252 9.77 11.08 -21.61
N ARG A 253 9.99 9.77 -21.43
CA ARG A 253 9.33 8.96 -20.39
C ARG A 253 9.50 9.57 -19.01
N PHE A 254 10.72 9.96 -18.65
CA PHE A 254 11.01 10.59 -17.38
C PHE A 254 10.24 11.92 -17.21
N GLU A 255 10.11 12.71 -18.27
CA GLU A 255 9.32 13.95 -18.25
C GLU A 255 7.83 13.67 -18.06
N ILE A 256 7.26 12.71 -18.79
CA ILE A 256 5.86 12.28 -18.63
C ILE A 256 5.62 11.77 -17.20
N TYR A 257 6.50 10.89 -16.68
CA TYR A 257 6.42 10.39 -15.31
C TYR A 257 6.48 11.52 -14.27
N ARG A 258 7.43 12.46 -14.43
CA ARG A 258 7.56 13.63 -13.54
C ARG A 258 6.29 14.48 -13.56
N ARG A 259 5.70 14.64 -14.74
CA ARG A 259 4.60 15.54 -15.03
C ARG A 259 3.26 15.00 -14.53
N TYR A 260 2.96 13.73 -14.82
CA TYR A 260 1.64 13.14 -14.56
C TYR A 260 1.59 12.21 -13.35
N TYR A 261 2.72 11.67 -12.87
CA TYR A 261 2.72 10.75 -11.73
C TYR A 261 3.35 11.33 -10.47
N SER A 262 4.63 11.71 -10.49
CA SER A 262 5.28 12.24 -9.28
C SER A 262 6.54 13.06 -9.54
N ARG A 263 6.41 14.38 -9.36
CA ARG A 263 7.55 15.32 -9.45
C ARG A 263 8.63 15.05 -8.40
N SER A 264 8.25 14.78 -7.16
CA SER A 264 9.23 14.58 -6.08
C SER A 264 9.97 13.24 -6.20
N LEU A 265 9.31 12.15 -6.63
CA LEU A 265 10.02 10.91 -6.95
C LEU A 265 10.94 11.09 -8.16
N ALA A 266 10.48 11.75 -9.22
CA ALA A 266 11.32 12.05 -10.38
C ALA A 266 12.58 12.85 -10.00
N ASN A 267 12.48 13.79 -9.05
CA ASN A 267 13.66 14.49 -8.53
C ASN A 267 14.66 13.54 -7.84
N VAL A 268 14.18 12.51 -7.14
CA VAL A 268 15.04 11.48 -6.53
C VAL A 268 15.70 10.62 -7.62
N VAL A 269 14.93 10.14 -8.61
CA VAL A 269 15.44 9.35 -9.74
C VAL A 269 16.54 10.12 -10.49
N ARG A 270 16.31 11.41 -10.76
CA ARG A 270 17.29 12.30 -11.39
C ARG A 270 18.56 12.45 -10.55
N LYS A 271 18.42 12.69 -9.23
CA LYS A 271 19.56 12.83 -8.31
C LYS A 271 20.43 11.58 -8.23
N VAL A 272 19.82 10.40 -8.31
CA VAL A 272 20.56 9.13 -8.30
C VAL A 272 21.18 8.84 -9.68
N GLY A 273 20.76 9.52 -10.75
CA GLY A 273 21.28 9.30 -12.11
C GLY A 273 20.56 8.21 -12.90
N ALA A 274 19.43 7.69 -12.40
CA ALA A 274 18.70 6.58 -13.04
C ALA A 274 17.67 7.04 -14.10
N HIS A 275 17.51 8.35 -14.31
CA HIS A 275 16.48 8.93 -15.18
C HIS A 275 16.69 8.70 -16.70
N ASN A 276 17.90 8.37 -17.11
CA ASN A 276 18.29 8.20 -18.52
C ASN A 276 18.96 6.84 -18.78
N VAL A 277 18.78 5.88 -17.86
CA VAL A 277 19.41 4.56 -17.93
C VAL A 277 18.37 3.49 -17.69
N ASN A 278 18.52 2.36 -18.38
CA ASN A 278 17.62 1.23 -18.21
C ASN A 278 17.83 0.59 -16.84
N VAL A 279 16.74 0.36 -16.11
CA VAL A 279 16.73 -0.29 -14.80
C VAL A 279 15.98 -1.60 -14.94
N GLN A 280 16.68 -2.70 -14.69
CA GLN A 280 16.14 -4.06 -14.77
C GLN A 280 16.23 -4.73 -13.40
N ALA A 281 15.41 -5.75 -13.16
CA ALA A 281 15.48 -6.55 -11.95
C ALA A 281 15.22 -8.01 -12.28
N GLU A 282 16.06 -8.90 -11.77
CA GLU A 282 16.00 -10.34 -12.03
C GLU A 282 16.64 -11.09 -10.86
N GLY A 283 15.97 -12.14 -10.37
CA GLY A 283 16.40 -12.88 -9.20
C GLY A 283 16.59 -11.93 -8.02
N HIS A 284 17.73 -11.99 -7.33
CA HIS A 284 17.96 -11.16 -6.15
C HIS A 284 18.54 -9.77 -6.44
N TYR A 285 18.60 -9.35 -7.71
CA TYR A 285 19.39 -8.20 -8.13
C TYR A 285 18.61 -7.18 -8.95
N ILE A 286 19.04 -5.92 -8.83
CA ILE A 286 18.63 -4.79 -9.66
C ILE A 286 19.85 -4.33 -10.45
N SER A 287 19.70 -4.21 -11.77
CA SER A 287 20.72 -3.71 -12.68
C SER A 287 20.41 -2.27 -13.08
N ILE A 288 21.37 -1.35 -12.92
CA ILE A 288 21.30 0.04 -13.35
C ILE A 288 22.47 0.29 -14.32
N GLY A 289 22.19 0.19 -15.62
CA GLY A 289 23.25 0.13 -16.64
C GLY A 289 24.19 -1.06 -16.36
N PRO A 290 25.52 -0.87 -16.28
CA PRO A 290 26.47 -1.96 -16.03
C PRO A 290 26.55 -2.40 -14.56
N ARG A 291 25.90 -1.67 -13.63
CA ARG A 291 25.98 -1.99 -12.20
C ARG A 291 24.89 -2.97 -11.80
N ARG A 292 25.28 -4.10 -11.21
CA ARG A 292 24.40 -5.08 -10.57
C ARG A 292 24.41 -4.87 -9.06
N ILE A 293 23.25 -4.72 -8.46
CA ILE A 293 23.06 -4.38 -7.03
C ILE A 293 22.18 -5.45 -6.41
N PHE A 294 22.62 -6.05 -5.31
CA PHE A 294 21.81 -6.98 -4.54
C PHE A 294 20.67 -6.23 -3.84
N ASP A 295 19.43 -6.70 -3.99
CA ASP A 295 18.26 -6.07 -3.39
C ASP A 295 17.89 -6.70 -2.04
N GLY A 296 18.51 -6.18 -0.98
CA GLY A 296 18.17 -6.52 0.40
C GLY A 296 16.89 -5.85 0.93
N VAL A 297 16.16 -5.09 0.10
CA VAL A 297 14.83 -4.54 0.45
C VAL A 297 13.72 -5.45 -0.07
N ALA A 298 13.88 -6.02 -1.25
CA ALA A 298 13.02 -7.05 -1.86
C ALA A 298 11.52 -6.72 -1.76
N GLY A 299 11.14 -5.54 -2.28
CA GLY A 299 9.75 -5.07 -2.23
C GLY A 299 9.26 -4.63 -0.84
N VAL A 300 10.15 -4.46 0.14
CA VAL A 300 9.82 -4.24 1.57
C VAL A 300 9.20 -5.50 2.19
N ALA A 301 9.85 -6.65 1.95
CA ALA A 301 9.41 -8.00 2.32
C ALA A 301 8.27 -8.58 1.47
N CYS A 302 8.16 -8.21 0.19
CA CYS A 302 7.20 -8.80 -0.73
C CYS A 302 7.76 -10.02 -1.49
N SER A 303 9.08 -10.15 -1.56
CA SER A 303 9.71 -11.17 -2.40
C SER A 303 9.70 -12.54 -1.72
N VAL A 304 9.18 -13.56 -2.42
CA VAL A 304 9.43 -14.96 -2.10
C VAL A 304 10.60 -15.47 -2.94
N ARG A 305 10.57 -15.23 -4.27
CA ARG A 305 11.50 -15.84 -5.25
C ARG A 305 12.42 -14.85 -6.00
N GLY A 306 12.66 -13.68 -5.43
CA GLY A 306 13.33 -12.58 -6.10
C GLY A 306 12.41 -11.80 -7.06
N HIS A 307 13.01 -11.11 -8.02
CA HIS A 307 12.37 -10.31 -9.06
C HIS A 307 12.12 -11.16 -10.32
N ASN A 308 10.92 -11.07 -10.88
CA ASN A 308 10.53 -11.68 -12.16
C ASN A 308 10.91 -13.18 -12.28
N PRO A 309 10.42 -14.05 -11.37
CA PRO A 309 10.74 -15.48 -11.41
C PRO A 309 10.27 -16.09 -12.75
N PRO A 310 11.16 -16.73 -13.53
CA PRO A 310 10.85 -17.18 -14.90
C PRO A 310 9.77 -18.27 -14.93
N THR A 311 9.60 -19.02 -13.84
CA THR A 311 8.58 -20.07 -13.73
C THR A 311 7.22 -19.55 -13.28
N TYR A 312 7.06 -18.27 -12.92
CA TYR A 312 5.85 -17.74 -12.30
C TYR A 312 4.57 -18.13 -13.05
N VAL A 313 4.50 -17.82 -14.36
CA VAL A 313 3.31 -18.09 -15.18
C VAL A 313 3.08 -19.60 -15.34
N ALA A 314 4.14 -20.36 -15.61
CA ALA A 314 4.04 -21.81 -15.77
C ALA A 314 3.54 -22.49 -14.49
N ASP A 315 4.03 -22.09 -13.32
CA ASP A 315 3.62 -22.63 -12.02
C ASP A 315 2.11 -22.39 -11.77
N LEU A 316 1.57 -21.24 -12.18
CA LEU A 316 0.13 -20.94 -12.04
C LEU A 316 -0.74 -21.76 -13.01
N GLN A 317 -0.24 -21.98 -14.24
CA GLN A 317 -0.94 -22.74 -15.29
C GLN A 317 -0.99 -24.25 -15.02
N GLN A 318 -0.01 -24.79 -14.29
CA GLN A 318 0.05 -26.21 -13.92
C GLN A 318 -0.95 -26.61 -12.83
N LEU A 319 -1.61 -25.64 -12.18
CA LEU A 319 -2.68 -25.95 -11.24
C LEU A 319 -3.89 -26.51 -12.02
N GLY A 320 -4.47 -27.59 -11.49
CA GLY A 320 -5.60 -28.30 -12.10
C GLY A 320 -6.91 -27.49 -12.12
N PRO A 321 -8.08 -28.16 -12.11
CA PRO A 321 -9.38 -27.49 -12.09
C PRO A 321 -9.53 -26.53 -10.90
N ARG A 322 -10.27 -25.42 -11.11
CA ARG A 322 -10.47 -24.35 -10.13
C ARG A 322 -10.89 -24.86 -8.76
N ASP A 323 -11.93 -25.67 -8.72
CA ASP A 323 -12.51 -26.15 -7.46
C ASP A 323 -11.52 -26.99 -6.66
N SER A 324 -10.67 -27.78 -7.33
CA SER A 324 -9.67 -28.62 -6.69
C SER A 324 -8.57 -27.80 -6.01
N TRP A 325 -7.98 -26.84 -6.73
CA TRP A 325 -6.91 -26.02 -6.14
C TRP A 325 -7.44 -24.99 -5.14
N CYS A 326 -8.67 -24.50 -5.32
CA CYS A 326 -9.34 -23.67 -4.31
C CYS A 326 -9.53 -24.45 -3.00
N ALA A 327 -10.10 -25.66 -3.06
CA ALA A 327 -10.30 -26.49 -1.87
C ALA A 327 -8.98 -26.80 -1.15
N GLU A 328 -7.93 -27.11 -1.90
CA GLU A 328 -6.59 -27.30 -1.32
C GLU A 328 -6.07 -26.03 -0.64
N LEU A 329 -6.20 -24.86 -1.29
CA LEU A 329 -5.77 -23.59 -0.70
C LEU A 329 -6.49 -23.31 0.62
N TYR A 330 -7.81 -23.42 0.65
CA TYR A 330 -8.60 -23.19 1.86
C TYR A 330 -8.20 -24.15 2.99
N SER A 331 -8.12 -25.45 2.69
CA SER A 331 -7.72 -26.47 3.67
C SER A 331 -6.31 -26.22 4.23
N ARG A 332 -5.36 -25.81 3.38
CA ARG A 332 -4.01 -25.47 3.82
C ARG A 332 -3.98 -24.21 4.68
N LEU A 333 -4.70 -23.16 4.29
CA LEU A 333 -4.77 -21.92 5.06
C LEU A 333 -5.40 -22.16 6.43
N GLU A 334 -6.49 -22.93 6.51
CA GLU A 334 -7.10 -23.32 7.78
C GLU A 334 -6.12 -24.10 8.65
N SER A 335 -5.46 -25.14 8.12
CA SER A 335 -4.49 -25.94 8.88
C SER A 335 -3.30 -25.13 9.40
N LEU A 336 -2.84 -24.16 8.61
CA LEU A 336 -1.69 -23.33 8.95
C LEU A 336 -2.03 -22.17 9.91
N THR A 337 -3.29 -21.72 9.93
CA THR A 337 -3.70 -20.53 10.68
C THR A 337 -4.70 -20.78 11.81
N GLY A 338 -5.43 -21.89 11.77
CA GLY A 338 -6.57 -22.18 12.63
C GLY A 338 -7.82 -21.36 12.28
N LEU A 339 -7.85 -20.68 11.13
CA LEU A 339 -8.94 -19.80 10.71
C LEU A 339 -9.58 -20.36 9.42
N PRO A 340 -10.84 -20.84 9.48
CA PRO A 340 -11.49 -21.51 8.36
C PRO A 340 -12.04 -20.55 7.30
N ASN A 341 -12.28 -19.29 7.65
CA ASN A 341 -12.85 -18.32 6.72
C ASN A 341 -11.79 -17.35 6.20
N MET A 342 -11.96 -16.90 4.96
CA MET A 342 -11.15 -15.81 4.41
C MET A 342 -11.94 -14.90 3.47
N VAL A 343 -11.51 -13.65 3.40
CA VAL A 343 -11.85 -12.71 2.33
C VAL A 343 -10.58 -12.19 1.68
N PRO A 344 -10.54 -12.09 0.34
CA PRO A 344 -9.39 -11.54 -0.36
C PRO A 344 -9.30 -10.02 -0.23
N ALA A 345 -8.12 -9.50 -0.52
CA ALA A 345 -7.78 -8.09 -0.50
C ALA A 345 -6.69 -7.82 -1.55
N VAL A 346 -6.49 -6.55 -1.90
CA VAL A 346 -5.53 -6.15 -2.94
C VAL A 346 -4.26 -5.50 -2.39
N SER A 347 -4.26 -5.16 -1.10
CA SER A 347 -3.10 -4.62 -0.40
C SER A 347 -3.15 -4.97 1.08
N GLY A 348 -2.01 -4.83 1.77
CA GLY A 348 -1.99 -4.99 3.23
C GLY A 348 -2.90 -3.99 3.94
N ALA A 349 -3.06 -2.77 3.40
CA ALA A 349 -3.94 -1.78 3.99
C ALA A 349 -5.42 -2.18 3.82
N SER A 350 -5.83 -2.65 2.64
CA SER A 350 -7.21 -3.12 2.44
C SER A 350 -7.51 -4.38 3.25
N ALA A 351 -6.53 -5.30 3.42
CA ALA A 351 -6.69 -6.44 4.32
C ALA A 351 -6.92 -5.99 5.78
N VAL A 352 -6.15 -5.00 6.27
CA VAL A 352 -6.36 -4.43 7.60
C VAL A 352 -7.74 -3.76 7.71
N GLU A 353 -8.21 -3.06 6.67
CA GLU A 353 -9.57 -2.50 6.68
C GLU A 353 -10.63 -3.59 6.73
N HIS A 354 -10.52 -4.64 5.92
CA HIS A 354 -11.45 -5.77 5.95
C HIS A 354 -11.47 -6.39 7.35
N ALA A 355 -10.31 -6.66 7.95
CA ALA A 355 -10.22 -7.25 9.29
C ALA A 355 -10.88 -6.38 10.37
N LEU A 356 -10.64 -5.07 10.35
CA LEU A 356 -11.27 -4.14 11.28
C LEU A 356 -12.79 -4.06 11.06
N LYS A 357 -13.25 -3.95 9.79
CA LYS A 357 -14.68 -3.84 9.48
C LYS A 357 -15.43 -5.10 9.88
N LEU A 358 -14.91 -6.29 9.55
CA LEU A 358 -15.49 -7.58 9.94
C LEU A 358 -15.47 -7.75 11.48
N GLY A 359 -14.34 -7.43 12.11
CA GLY A 359 -14.20 -7.54 13.56
C GLY A 359 -15.19 -6.66 14.32
N LEU A 360 -15.28 -5.38 13.96
CA LEU A 360 -16.18 -4.43 14.62
C LEU A 360 -17.64 -4.70 14.32
N ALA A 361 -18.00 -5.05 13.08
CA ALA A 361 -19.37 -5.44 12.75
C ALA A 361 -19.80 -6.68 13.54
N SER A 362 -18.94 -7.69 13.68
CA SER A 362 -19.23 -8.90 14.47
C SER A 362 -19.29 -8.66 15.99
N GLN A 363 -18.72 -7.56 16.48
CA GLN A 363 -18.66 -7.22 17.90
C GLN A 363 -19.63 -6.10 18.29
N PHE A 364 -20.34 -5.53 17.32
CA PHE A 364 -21.25 -4.42 17.51
C PHE A 364 -22.31 -4.74 18.60
N PRO A 365 -22.60 -3.82 19.55
CA PRO A 365 -22.22 -2.40 19.60
C PRO A 365 -20.82 -2.11 20.21
N ARG A 366 -19.98 -3.12 20.47
CA ARG A 366 -18.60 -2.92 20.96
C ARG A 366 -17.68 -2.56 19.81
N ASP A 367 -17.62 -1.27 19.52
CA ASP A 367 -16.95 -0.72 18.35
C ASP A 367 -15.61 -0.02 18.68
N TRP A 368 -15.07 -0.22 19.89
CA TRP A 368 -13.75 0.31 20.25
C TRP A 368 -12.62 -0.60 19.79
N VAL A 369 -11.57 0.02 19.25
CA VAL A 369 -10.31 -0.64 18.88
C VAL A 369 -9.22 -0.28 19.89
N LEU A 370 -8.57 -1.29 20.47
CA LEU A 370 -7.27 -1.11 21.13
C LEU A 370 -6.15 -1.42 20.14
N ALA A 371 -5.27 -0.47 19.89
CA ALA A 371 -4.11 -0.65 19.01
C ALA A 371 -2.80 -0.35 19.74
N LEU A 372 -1.72 -1.05 19.38
CA LEU A 372 -0.42 -0.83 20.00
C LEU A 372 0.36 0.33 19.34
N ARG A 373 0.91 1.24 20.14
CA ARG A 373 1.79 2.31 19.63
C ARG A 373 3.01 1.70 18.94
N GLY A 374 3.41 2.31 17.83
CA GLY A 374 4.48 1.79 16.96
C GLY A 374 3.98 0.86 15.83
N GLY A 375 2.72 0.43 15.86
CA GLY A 375 2.09 -0.36 14.79
C GLY A 375 1.85 0.42 13.49
N PHE A 376 1.81 -0.32 12.37
CA PHE A 376 1.56 0.19 11.03
C PHE A 376 0.54 -0.68 10.28
N GLY A 377 -0.75 -0.36 10.38
CA GLY A 377 -1.83 -1.04 9.66
C GLY A 377 -2.01 -0.61 8.19
N GLY A 378 -1.35 0.46 7.75
CA GLY A 378 -1.47 0.96 6.37
C GLY A 378 -1.77 2.46 6.29
N LYS A 379 -2.23 2.91 5.12
CA LYS A 379 -2.41 4.34 4.84
C LYS A 379 -3.79 4.71 4.31
N THR A 380 -4.65 3.76 3.98
CA THR A 380 -6.05 4.03 3.66
C THR A 380 -6.77 4.53 4.92
N LEU A 381 -7.84 5.32 4.74
CA LEU A 381 -8.50 6.07 5.80
C LEU A 381 -8.84 5.24 7.04
N PHE A 382 -9.37 4.04 6.87
CA PHE A 382 -9.74 3.20 8.00
C PHE A 382 -8.56 2.38 8.52
N ALA A 383 -7.63 1.97 7.65
CA ALA A 383 -6.38 1.32 8.07
C ALA A 383 -5.49 2.23 8.93
N LEU A 384 -5.69 3.56 8.88
CA LEU A 384 -5.02 4.50 9.78
C LEU A 384 -5.35 4.25 11.26
N THR A 385 -6.46 3.58 11.57
CA THR A 385 -6.78 3.12 12.94
C THR A 385 -5.67 2.24 13.51
N GLY A 386 -5.07 1.36 12.70
CA GLY A 386 -3.92 0.53 13.09
C GLY A 386 -2.55 1.21 12.98
N THR A 387 -2.48 2.44 12.44
CA THR A 387 -1.22 3.15 12.16
C THR A 387 -0.97 4.21 13.22
N TRP A 388 0.05 4.04 14.06
CA TRP A 388 0.29 4.97 15.18
C TRP A 388 0.71 6.38 14.73
N LYS A 389 1.56 6.50 13.71
CA LYS A 389 2.25 7.77 13.39
C LYS A 389 1.28 8.92 13.10
N THR A 390 1.20 9.86 14.03
CA THR A 390 0.32 11.03 13.99
C THR A 390 0.52 11.91 12.75
N SER A 391 1.75 12.01 12.22
CA SER A 391 2.03 12.77 11.00
C SER A 391 1.35 12.20 9.74
N LEU A 392 0.89 10.94 9.77
CA LEU A 392 0.11 10.33 8.68
C LEU A 392 -1.41 10.59 8.83
N LYS A 393 -1.84 11.12 9.98
CA LYS A 393 -3.24 11.42 10.33
C LYS A 393 -3.56 12.91 10.31
N SER A 394 -2.55 13.74 10.57
CA SER A 394 -2.68 15.19 10.68
C SER A 394 -3.42 15.79 9.49
N GLY A 395 -4.52 16.49 9.78
CA GLY A 395 -5.34 17.18 8.78
C GLY A 395 -6.29 16.28 8.00
N LEU A 396 -6.50 15.03 8.42
CA LEU A 396 -7.44 14.09 7.76
C LEU A 396 -8.76 13.92 8.52
N ASP A 397 -8.95 14.68 9.60
CA ASP A 397 -10.13 14.60 10.45
C ASP A 397 -11.43 14.86 9.69
N PRO A 398 -12.57 14.28 10.14
CA PRO A 398 -12.65 13.31 11.25
C PRO A 398 -12.19 11.91 10.84
N LEU A 399 -11.33 11.28 11.66
CA LEU A 399 -10.98 9.86 11.54
C LEU A 399 -11.86 9.02 12.47
N TYR A 400 -11.78 7.68 12.37
CA TYR A 400 -12.51 6.78 13.26
C TYR A 400 -12.25 7.13 14.74
N PRO A 401 -13.30 7.45 15.53
CA PRO A 401 -13.10 8.05 16.85
C PRO A 401 -12.84 7.04 17.96
N ASN A 402 -13.34 5.81 17.82
CA ASN A 402 -13.36 4.81 18.89
C ASN A 402 -12.08 3.98 18.89
N VAL A 403 -10.94 4.63 19.14
CA VAL A 403 -9.63 3.97 19.19
C VAL A 403 -8.79 4.45 20.38
N VAL A 404 -8.18 3.50 21.08
CA VAL A 404 -7.24 3.75 22.19
C VAL A 404 -5.87 3.14 21.85
N TYR A 405 -4.79 3.89 22.12
CA TYR A 405 -3.42 3.46 21.82
C TYR A 405 -2.60 3.23 23.09
N VAL A 406 -2.15 1.99 23.30
CA VAL A 406 -1.24 1.62 24.40
C VAL A 406 0.17 1.38 23.89
N ASP A 407 1.19 1.87 24.61
CA ASP A 407 2.59 1.57 24.28
C ASP A 407 2.99 0.21 24.87
N PRO A 408 3.25 -0.83 24.05
CA PRO A 408 3.58 -2.15 24.57
C PRO A 408 4.97 -2.21 25.21
N PHE A 409 5.82 -1.18 25.04
CA PHE A 409 7.17 -1.13 25.62
C PHE A 409 7.25 -0.24 26.86
N ASN A 410 6.14 0.37 27.29
CA ASN A 410 6.07 1.11 28.54
C ASN A 410 6.17 0.12 29.73
N PRO A 411 6.97 0.41 30.78
CA PRO A 411 6.94 -0.36 32.02
C PRO A 411 5.53 -0.59 32.60
N ASN A 412 4.61 0.35 32.38
CA ASN A 412 3.22 0.26 32.84
C ASN A 412 2.24 -0.31 31.79
N ALA A 413 2.72 -0.90 30.69
CA ALA A 413 1.87 -1.33 29.57
C ALA A 413 0.70 -2.24 29.98
N ILE A 414 0.91 -3.16 30.93
CA ILE A 414 -0.14 -4.07 31.43
C ILE A 414 -1.24 -3.28 32.13
N ALA A 415 -0.88 -2.32 32.99
CA ALA A 415 -1.85 -1.47 33.68
C ALA A 415 -2.60 -0.57 32.69
N ASP A 416 -1.89 -0.02 31.69
CA ASP A 416 -2.49 0.80 30.63
C ASP A 416 -3.51 0.00 29.79
N ILE A 417 -3.22 -1.27 29.47
CA ILE A 417 -4.15 -2.17 28.77
C ILE A 417 -5.38 -2.42 29.64
N GLN A 418 -5.19 -2.83 30.89
CA GLN A 418 -6.31 -3.11 31.79
C GLN A 418 -7.21 -1.89 31.98
N GLU A 419 -6.62 -0.70 32.10
CA GLU A 419 -7.37 0.55 32.22
C GLU A 419 -8.17 0.87 30.96
N ALA A 420 -7.58 0.65 29.77
CA ALA A 420 -8.31 0.81 28.51
C ALA A 420 -9.57 -0.06 28.43
N PHE A 421 -9.52 -1.30 28.93
CA PHE A 421 -10.68 -2.20 29.02
C PHE A 421 -11.71 -1.80 30.08
N ARG A 422 -11.31 -1.06 31.13
CA ARG A 422 -12.26 -0.49 32.10
C ARG A 422 -12.99 0.72 31.53
N GLN A 423 -12.30 1.54 30.74
CA GLN A 423 -12.83 2.81 30.22
C GLN A 423 -13.67 2.64 28.95
N HIS A 424 -13.39 1.61 28.16
CA HIS A 424 -13.95 1.48 26.82
C HIS A 424 -14.48 0.06 26.53
N PRO A 425 -15.60 -0.06 25.80
CA PRO A 425 -16.13 -1.36 25.36
C PRO A 425 -15.35 -1.89 24.15
N ILE A 426 -14.10 -2.32 24.37
CA ILE A 426 -13.19 -2.78 23.31
C ILE A 426 -13.75 -4.04 22.64
N GLY A 427 -14.04 -3.93 21.34
CA GLY A 427 -14.44 -5.06 20.50
C GLY A 427 -13.26 -5.75 19.82
N VAL A 428 -12.23 -4.99 19.42
CA VAL A 428 -11.09 -5.50 18.66
C VAL A 428 -9.77 -4.98 19.25
N VAL A 429 -8.81 -5.89 19.43
CA VAL A 429 -7.41 -5.57 19.74
C VAL A 429 -6.57 -5.82 18.49
N GLN A 430 -5.96 -4.78 17.93
CA GLN A 430 -5.09 -4.87 16.75
C GLN A 430 -3.61 -4.81 17.15
N LEU A 431 -2.81 -5.77 16.67
CA LEU A 431 -1.37 -5.81 16.90
C LEU A 431 -0.56 -6.47 15.77
N GLU A 432 0.69 -6.04 15.62
CA GLU A 432 1.75 -6.83 14.97
C GLU A 432 2.51 -7.58 16.09
N LEU A 433 2.83 -8.86 15.93
CA LEU A 433 3.66 -9.60 16.92
C LEU A 433 5.13 -9.15 16.91
N ILE A 434 5.60 -8.65 15.77
CA ILE A 434 6.87 -7.93 15.62
C ILE A 434 6.58 -6.65 14.86
N GLN A 435 6.80 -5.49 15.49
CA GLN A 435 6.61 -4.20 14.84
C GLN A 435 7.68 -3.96 13.77
N GLY A 436 7.36 -4.26 12.51
CA GLY A 436 8.33 -4.23 11.41
C GLY A 436 8.73 -2.82 10.99
N VAL A 437 7.80 -1.86 11.07
CA VAL A 437 8.07 -0.43 10.83
C VAL A 437 8.52 0.30 12.10
N GLY A 438 8.12 -0.22 13.27
CA GLY A 438 8.51 0.26 14.60
C GLY A 438 9.90 -0.18 15.07
N GLY A 439 10.77 -0.63 14.17
CA GLY A 439 12.17 -0.96 14.52
C GLY A 439 12.49 -2.45 14.60
N VAL A 440 11.66 -3.33 14.04
CA VAL A 440 11.82 -4.80 14.12
C VAL A 440 11.88 -5.25 15.58
N ARG A 441 10.85 -4.88 16.36
CA ARG A 441 10.78 -5.16 17.81
C ARG A 441 9.66 -6.16 18.10
N PRO A 442 9.93 -7.29 18.77
CA PRO A 442 8.88 -8.21 19.20
C PRO A 442 8.06 -7.58 20.33
N ILE A 443 6.75 -7.85 20.37
CA ILE A 443 5.92 -7.44 21.51
C ILE A 443 6.36 -8.22 22.76
N PRO A 444 6.48 -7.57 23.94
CA PRO A 444 6.89 -8.27 25.15
C PRO A 444 5.94 -9.43 25.50
N PRO A 445 6.46 -10.61 25.93
CA PRO A 445 5.62 -11.76 26.27
C PRO A 445 4.55 -11.47 27.31
N ALA A 446 4.85 -10.68 28.33
CA ALA A 446 3.90 -10.30 29.37
C ALA A 446 2.73 -9.46 28.83
N VAL A 447 2.96 -8.63 27.81
CA VAL A 447 1.90 -7.90 27.12
C VAL A 447 1.02 -8.87 26.32
N LEU A 448 1.61 -9.83 25.61
CA LEU A 448 0.85 -10.84 24.87
C LEU A 448 -0.02 -11.70 25.80
N GLN A 449 0.51 -12.11 26.95
CA GLN A 449 -0.25 -12.83 27.98
C GLN A 449 -1.41 -11.99 28.50
N CYS A 450 -1.17 -10.72 28.84
CA CYS A 450 -2.23 -9.80 29.26
C CYS A 450 -3.33 -9.68 28.20
N LEU A 451 -2.99 -9.56 26.91
CA LEU A 451 -3.98 -9.49 25.83
C LEU A 451 -4.80 -10.77 25.70
N GLN A 452 -4.20 -11.95 25.89
CA GLN A 452 -4.94 -13.22 25.92
C GLN A 452 -5.91 -13.29 27.11
N GLU A 453 -5.49 -12.80 28.28
CA GLU A 453 -6.37 -12.69 29.46
C GLU A 453 -7.53 -11.72 29.19
N MET A 454 -7.25 -10.56 28.60
CA MET A 454 -8.31 -9.59 28.24
C MET A 454 -9.28 -10.18 27.21
N ARG A 455 -8.79 -10.93 26.22
CA ARG A 455 -9.64 -11.68 25.27
C ARG A 455 -10.58 -12.62 26.01
N ARG A 456 -10.09 -13.40 26.97
CA ARG A 456 -10.92 -14.34 27.76
C ARG A 456 -11.94 -13.60 28.63
N ASN A 457 -11.52 -12.54 29.32
CA ASN A 457 -12.36 -11.83 30.30
C ASN A 457 -13.40 -10.92 29.64
N PHE A 458 -13.02 -10.22 28.57
CA PHE A 458 -13.85 -9.23 27.90
C PHE A 458 -14.43 -9.73 26.58
N ARG A 459 -14.09 -10.93 26.11
CA ARG A 459 -14.58 -11.48 24.82
C ARG A 459 -14.34 -10.55 23.62
N CYS A 460 -13.27 -9.76 23.65
CA CYS A 460 -12.80 -8.99 22.50
C CYS A 460 -12.13 -9.92 21.48
N LEU A 461 -11.95 -9.45 20.24
CA LEU A 461 -11.22 -10.17 19.20
C LEU A 461 -9.73 -9.81 19.24
N LEU A 462 -8.87 -10.80 19.05
CA LEU A 462 -7.46 -10.57 18.75
C LEU A 462 -7.25 -10.54 17.24
N PHE A 463 -6.92 -9.36 16.71
CA PHE A 463 -6.56 -9.15 15.31
C PHE A 463 -5.04 -9.00 15.17
N VAL A 464 -4.39 -10.02 14.62
CA VAL A 464 -2.95 -10.01 14.35
C VAL A 464 -2.67 -9.62 12.90
N ASP A 465 -1.91 -8.54 12.71
CA ASP A 465 -1.41 -8.12 11.42
C ASP A 465 -0.07 -8.80 11.10
N GLU A 466 -0.12 -9.81 10.22
CA GLU A 466 1.05 -10.54 9.73
C GLU A 466 1.39 -10.21 8.27
N VAL A 467 0.93 -9.05 7.78
CA VAL A 467 1.23 -8.57 6.42
C VAL A 467 2.74 -8.45 6.18
N GLN A 468 3.57 -8.20 7.21
CA GLN A 468 5.04 -8.21 7.09
C GLN A 468 5.72 -9.48 7.59
N THR A 469 5.17 -10.15 8.59
CA THR A 469 5.87 -11.21 9.34
C THR A 469 5.48 -12.63 8.92
N GLY A 470 4.30 -12.78 8.30
CA GLY A 470 3.78 -14.04 7.82
C GLY A 470 4.40 -14.48 6.50
N MET A 471 3.79 -15.49 5.87
CA MET A 471 4.27 -16.12 4.64
C MET A 471 5.75 -16.53 4.73
N PHE A 472 6.12 -17.18 5.84
CA PHE A 472 7.49 -17.70 6.11
C PHE A 472 8.58 -16.66 6.34
N ARG A 473 8.28 -15.35 6.31
CA ARG A 473 9.29 -14.30 6.51
C ARG A 473 10.07 -14.46 7.81
N THR A 474 9.38 -14.83 8.88
CA THR A 474 9.99 -14.98 10.21
C THR A 474 10.42 -16.42 10.54
N GLY A 475 10.27 -17.35 9.59
CA GLY A 475 10.49 -18.79 9.79
C GLY A 475 9.21 -19.59 9.55
N PRO A 476 8.26 -19.60 10.51
CA PRO A 476 6.98 -20.28 10.33
C PRO A 476 6.07 -19.55 9.32
N PHE A 477 5.03 -20.23 8.82
CA PHE A 477 4.04 -19.61 7.93
C PHE A 477 3.40 -18.36 8.56
N ILE A 478 3.02 -18.46 9.83
CA ILE A 478 2.60 -17.34 10.67
C ILE A 478 3.33 -17.41 12.01
N ARG A 479 3.71 -16.26 12.58
CA ARG A 479 4.45 -16.18 13.83
C ARG A 479 3.61 -16.60 15.04
N CYS A 480 2.29 -16.42 14.95
CA CYS A 480 1.30 -16.82 15.96
C CYS A 480 1.51 -18.23 16.51
N ARG A 481 1.81 -19.21 15.63
CA ARG A 481 1.95 -20.63 15.97
C ARG A 481 3.09 -20.90 16.94
N ASP A 482 4.24 -20.26 16.71
CA ASP A 482 5.44 -20.41 17.53
C ASP A 482 5.34 -19.69 18.89
N LEU A 483 4.28 -18.89 19.12
CA LEU A 483 4.04 -18.17 20.38
C LEU A 483 2.83 -18.71 21.15
N ASP A 484 2.18 -19.78 20.66
CA ASP A 484 0.89 -20.26 21.19
C ASP A 484 -0.14 -19.12 21.31
N PHE A 485 -0.14 -18.23 20.32
CA PHE A 485 -0.99 -17.05 20.28
C PHE A 485 -2.06 -17.24 19.21
N HIS A 486 -3.30 -17.49 19.63
CA HIS A 486 -4.40 -17.80 18.70
C HIS A 486 -5.21 -16.54 18.35
N PRO A 487 -5.03 -15.95 17.16
CA PRO A 487 -5.84 -14.82 16.71
C PRO A 487 -7.29 -15.23 16.40
N ASP A 488 -8.19 -14.26 16.43
CA ASP A 488 -9.54 -14.38 15.85
C ASP A 488 -9.59 -13.84 14.42
N LEU A 489 -8.70 -12.88 14.11
CA LEU A 489 -8.51 -12.25 12.80
C LEU A 489 -7.02 -12.21 12.48
N LEU A 490 -6.68 -12.49 11.22
CA LEU A 490 -5.30 -12.48 10.75
C LEU A 490 -5.22 -11.86 9.36
N THR A 491 -4.27 -10.95 9.12
CA THR A 491 -4.01 -10.43 7.78
C THR A 491 -2.69 -10.93 7.21
N LEU A 492 -2.72 -11.34 5.94
CA LEU A 492 -1.56 -11.68 5.13
C LEU A 492 -1.46 -10.72 3.95
N GLY A 493 -0.25 -10.39 3.55
CA GLY A 493 0.01 -9.48 2.45
C GLY A 493 1.46 -9.60 2.00
N LYS A 494 1.96 -8.57 1.30
CA LYS A 494 3.35 -8.49 0.81
C LYS A 494 3.81 -9.75 0.07
N SER A 495 4.38 -10.74 0.76
CA SER A 495 4.80 -12.03 0.19
C SER A 495 3.69 -12.79 -0.52
N THR A 496 2.42 -12.55 -0.19
CA THR A 496 1.27 -13.04 -0.98
C THR A 496 1.30 -12.59 -2.44
N SER A 497 1.96 -11.46 -2.74
CA SER A 497 2.13 -10.97 -4.12
C SER A 497 3.27 -11.63 -4.88
N ASP A 498 4.23 -12.22 -4.17
CA ASP A 498 5.54 -12.63 -4.70
C ASP A 498 6.21 -11.57 -5.59
N MET A 499 5.99 -10.28 -5.28
CA MET A 499 6.41 -9.14 -6.11
C MET A 499 5.87 -9.10 -7.54
N MET A 500 4.89 -9.94 -7.86
CA MET A 500 4.30 -10.04 -9.20
C MET A 500 2.91 -9.42 -9.26
N PHE A 501 1.98 -9.86 -8.41
CA PHE A 501 0.56 -9.49 -8.50
C PHE A 501 0.04 -8.96 -7.15
N PRO A 502 -0.50 -7.73 -7.05
CA PRO A 502 -0.98 -7.20 -5.76
C PRO A 502 -2.08 -8.08 -5.18
N PHE A 503 -1.81 -8.64 -4.01
CA PHE A 503 -2.76 -9.53 -3.35
C PHE A 503 -2.50 -9.56 -1.86
N ALA A 504 -3.56 -9.74 -1.08
CA ALA A 504 -3.55 -9.86 0.36
C ALA A 504 -4.78 -10.66 0.80
N LEU A 505 -4.81 -11.10 2.04
CA LEU A 505 -5.89 -11.92 2.59
C LEU A 505 -6.22 -11.46 4.00
N THR A 506 -7.51 -11.52 4.35
CA THR A 506 -7.97 -11.48 5.74
C THR A 506 -8.59 -12.82 6.07
N LEU A 507 -8.05 -13.50 7.07
CA LEU A 507 -8.57 -14.75 7.60
C LEU A 507 -9.25 -14.50 8.94
N TYR A 508 -10.31 -15.25 9.24
CA TYR A 508 -11.11 -15.05 10.45
C TYR A 508 -11.82 -16.31 10.93
N SER A 509 -12.17 -16.32 12.21
CA SER A 509 -12.78 -17.47 12.89
C SER A 509 -14.26 -17.65 12.52
N ASP A 510 -14.78 -18.88 12.66
CA ASP A 510 -16.21 -19.16 12.48
C ASP A 510 -17.09 -18.34 13.41
N GLY A 511 -16.63 -18.06 14.63
CA GLY A 511 -17.37 -17.21 15.58
C GLY A 511 -17.54 -15.76 15.10
N ILE A 512 -16.70 -15.28 14.18
CA ILE A 512 -16.90 -13.99 13.51
C ILE A 512 -17.91 -14.18 12.36
N GLN A 513 -17.76 -15.21 11.54
CA GLN A 513 -18.69 -15.49 10.43
C GLN A 513 -20.14 -15.63 10.93
N GLN A 514 -20.35 -16.40 12.00
CA GLN A 514 -21.66 -16.59 12.61
C GLN A 514 -22.26 -15.26 13.10
N ARG A 515 -21.49 -14.44 13.81
CA ARG A 515 -21.98 -13.15 14.31
C ARG A 515 -22.26 -12.15 13.21
N LEU A 516 -21.47 -12.15 12.13
CA LEU A 516 -21.77 -11.31 10.96
C LEU A 516 -23.10 -11.72 10.31
N HIS A 517 -23.38 -13.02 10.22
CA HIS A 517 -24.66 -13.52 9.73
C HIS A 517 -25.82 -13.12 10.67
N GLU A 518 -25.65 -13.24 11.99
CA GLU A 518 -26.63 -12.76 12.99
C GLU A 518 -26.89 -11.25 12.89
N GLN A 519 -25.89 -10.47 12.49
CA GLN A 519 -26.01 -9.03 12.24
C GLN A 519 -26.51 -8.68 10.84
N SER A 520 -26.82 -9.68 9.99
CA SER A 520 -27.17 -9.49 8.58
C SER A 520 -26.14 -8.66 7.80
N CYS A 521 -24.86 -8.79 8.17
CA CYS A 521 -23.77 -8.02 7.59
C CYS A 521 -23.31 -8.63 6.26
N THR A 522 -23.41 -7.86 5.17
CA THR A 522 -23.07 -8.26 3.79
C THR A 522 -21.58 -8.14 3.46
N LEU A 523 -20.77 -7.54 4.34
CA LEU A 523 -19.35 -7.24 4.06
C LEU A 523 -18.51 -8.43 3.58
N PRO A 524 -18.63 -9.66 4.13
CA PRO A 524 -17.87 -10.80 3.63
C PRO A 524 -18.10 -11.08 2.14
N ASP A 525 -19.36 -11.03 1.71
CA ASP A 525 -19.76 -11.33 0.34
C ASP A 525 -19.30 -10.20 -0.59
N VAL A 526 -19.51 -8.94 -0.17
CA VAL A 526 -19.02 -7.74 -0.86
C VAL A 526 -17.50 -7.83 -1.12
N PHE A 527 -16.71 -8.22 -0.12
CA PHE A 527 -15.25 -8.33 -0.30
C PHE A 527 -14.84 -9.50 -1.21
N ARG A 528 -15.54 -10.64 -1.14
CA ARG A 528 -15.27 -11.78 -2.04
C ARG A 528 -15.61 -11.45 -3.48
N ASP A 529 -16.75 -10.83 -3.73
CA ASP A 529 -17.21 -10.47 -5.07
C ASP A 529 -16.28 -9.44 -5.72
N ARG A 530 -15.80 -8.46 -4.96
CA ARG A 530 -14.94 -7.39 -5.48
C ARG A 530 -13.47 -7.79 -5.67
N TYR A 531 -12.93 -8.67 -4.81
CA TYR A 531 -11.48 -8.84 -4.69
C TYR A 531 -10.98 -10.27 -4.89
N THR A 532 -11.84 -11.20 -5.31
CA THR A 532 -11.40 -12.55 -5.69
C THR A 532 -10.67 -12.51 -7.04
N PHE A 533 -9.34 -12.54 -6.99
CA PHE A 533 -8.48 -12.68 -8.16
C PHE A 533 -7.81 -14.05 -8.15
N ASP A 534 -8.17 -14.90 -9.12
CA ASP A 534 -7.62 -16.25 -9.23
C ASP A 534 -6.08 -16.25 -9.32
N ILE A 535 -5.47 -15.28 -10.01
CA ILE A 535 -4.00 -15.14 -10.05
C ILE A 535 -3.41 -15.00 -8.65
N GLY A 536 -4.01 -14.17 -7.80
CA GLY A 536 -3.56 -13.95 -6.42
C GLY A 536 -3.68 -15.21 -5.57
N LEU A 537 -4.81 -15.90 -5.63
CA LEU A 537 -5.06 -17.14 -4.89
C LEU A 537 -4.09 -18.26 -5.33
N ARG A 538 -3.92 -18.43 -6.64
CA ARG A 538 -2.98 -19.39 -7.22
C ARG A 538 -1.54 -19.10 -6.80
N SER A 539 -1.13 -17.83 -6.73
CA SER A 539 0.22 -17.45 -6.27
C SER A 539 0.48 -17.82 -4.81
N VAL A 540 -0.53 -17.65 -3.95
CA VAL A 540 -0.44 -18.12 -2.56
C VAL A 540 -0.32 -19.65 -2.53
N LEU A 541 -1.14 -20.39 -3.28
CA LEU A 541 -1.08 -21.85 -3.30
C LEU A 541 0.27 -22.38 -3.83
N VAL A 542 0.78 -21.82 -4.93
CA VAL A 542 2.10 -22.16 -5.48
C VAL A 542 3.19 -21.93 -4.43
N THR A 543 3.12 -20.80 -3.72
CA THR A 543 4.07 -20.51 -2.62
C THR A 543 3.98 -21.56 -1.51
N LEU A 544 2.76 -21.98 -1.12
CA LEU A 544 2.55 -22.99 -0.09
C LEU A 544 3.09 -24.38 -0.51
N ARG A 545 2.80 -24.82 -1.73
CA ARG A 545 3.30 -26.10 -2.26
C ARG A 545 4.82 -26.11 -2.33
N ARG A 546 5.43 -25.03 -2.85
CA ARG A 546 6.89 -24.88 -2.88
C ARG A 546 7.49 -24.86 -1.48
N ALA A 547 6.87 -24.13 -0.54
CA ALA A 547 7.35 -24.05 0.82
C ALA A 547 7.38 -25.42 1.51
N GLU A 548 6.42 -26.29 1.20
CA GLU A 548 6.39 -27.68 1.66
C GLU A 548 7.50 -28.52 1.01
N THR A 549 7.59 -28.53 -0.32
CA THR A 549 8.61 -29.30 -1.07
C THR A 549 10.04 -28.89 -0.71
N GLU A 550 10.28 -27.59 -0.58
CA GLU A 550 11.60 -27.02 -0.28
C GLU A 550 11.89 -27.00 1.23
N GLN A 551 10.95 -27.41 2.10
CA GLN A 551 11.06 -27.28 3.56
C GLN A 551 11.42 -25.85 3.98
N LEU A 552 10.77 -24.86 3.35
CA LEU A 552 11.16 -23.45 3.41
C LEU A 552 11.29 -22.93 4.84
N SER A 553 10.40 -23.32 5.77
CA SER A 553 10.51 -22.92 7.18
C SER A 553 11.85 -23.31 7.81
N GLN A 554 12.36 -24.52 7.51
CA GLN A 554 13.65 -24.99 8.02
C GLN A 554 14.80 -24.22 7.37
N GLN A 555 14.72 -23.97 6.06
CA GLN A 555 15.72 -23.18 5.35
C GLN A 555 15.78 -21.74 5.88
N ILE A 556 14.64 -21.10 6.16
CA ILE A 556 14.60 -19.75 6.74
C ILE A 556 15.24 -19.73 8.13
N ARG A 557 15.02 -20.76 8.96
CA ARG A 557 15.68 -20.87 10.27
C ARG A 557 17.20 -20.99 10.11
N ALA A 558 17.69 -21.85 9.21
CA ALA A 558 19.11 -22.01 8.94
C ALA A 558 19.76 -20.72 8.41
N ARG A 559 19.11 -20.06 7.42
CA ARG A 559 19.54 -18.76 6.88
C ARG A 559 19.57 -17.67 7.96
N SER A 560 18.56 -17.64 8.83
CA SER A 560 18.47 -16.68 9.94
C SER A 560 19.59 -16.87 10.94
N GLU A 561 19.94 -18.12 11.26
CA GLU A 561 21.05 -18.43 12.15
C GLU A 561 22.40 -18.03 11.54
N LEU A 562 22.62 -18.32 10.26
CA LEU A 562 23.82 -17.86 9.55
C LEU A 562 23.93 -16.33 9.56
N ILE A 563 22.85 -15.60 9.27
CA ILE A 563 22.84 -14.13 9.31
C ILE A 563 23.15 -13.63 10.73
N ARG A 564 22.53 -14.25 11.74
CA ARG A 564 22.76 -13.91 13.15
C ARG A 564 24.24 -14.08 13.51
N GLN A 565 24.83 -15.24 13.22
CA GLN A 565 26.25 -15.52 13.46
C GLN A 565 27.13 -14.47 12.77
N LEU A 566 26.97 -14.29 11.46
CA LEU A 566 27.80 -13.37 10.69
C LEU A 566 27.67 -11.92 11.14
N LEU A 567 26.47 -11.43 11.45
CA LEU A 567 26.28 -10.05 11.87
C LEU A 567 26.68 -9.83 13.33
N VAL A 568 26.31 -10.72 14.25
CA VAL A 568 26.65 -10.57 15.67
C VAL A 568 28.16 -10.66 15.87
N GLU A 569 28.81 -11.69 15.34
CA GLU A 569 30.27 -11.86 15.46
C GLU A 569 31.04 -10.67 14.86
N ASN A 570 30.57 -10.11 13.74
CA ASN A 570 31.25 -8.98 13.10
C ASN A 570 30.85 -7.60 13.66
N LEU A 571 29.76 -7.49 14.42
CA LEU A 571 29.27 -6.18 14.89
C LEU A 571 29.25 -6.02 16.41
N GLN A 572 29.51 -7.07 17.20
CA GLN A 572 29.47 -7.00 18.67
C GLN A 572 30.31 -5.86 19.27
N ASP A 573 31.52 -5.62 18.72
CA ASP A 573 32.43 -4.56 19.18
C ASP A 573 32.34 -3.29 18.31
N CYS A 574 31.34 -3.18 17.44
CA CYS A 574 31.21 -2.05 16.53
C CYS A 574 30.54 -0.86 17.25
N PRO A 575 31.24 0.26 17.52
CA PRO A 575 30.66 1.40 18.26
C PRO A 575 29.55 2.15 17.51
N GLN A 576 29.27 1.77 16.26
CA GLN A 576 28.18 2.29 15.44
C GLN A 576 26.89 1.49 15.61
N VAL A 577 26.92 0.31 16.24
CA VAL A 577 25.80 -0.63 16.35
C VAL A 577 25.42 -0.79 17.82
N ARG A 578 24.13 -0.65 18.12
CA ARG A 578 23.57 -0.85 19.46
C ARG A 578 22.97 -2.24 19.63
N ASP A 579 22.27 -2.73 18.61
CA ASP A 579 21.56 -4.01 18.67
C ASP A 579 21.36 -4.59 17.26
N VAL A 580 21.33 -5.92 17.16
CA VAL A 580 21.03 -6.67 15.92
C VAL A 580 19.90 -7.66 16.23
N ARG A 581 18.76 -7.45 15.59
CA ARG A 581 17.55 -8.26 15.77
C ARG A 581 17.28 -9.08 14.52
N CYS A 582 17.24 -10.40 14.66
CA CYS A 582 17.02 -11.33 13.55
C CYS A 582 15.80 -12.23 13.83
N PHE A 583 14.72 -12.02 13.06
CA PHE A 583 13.53 -12.88 13.07
C PHE A 583 13.34 -13.48 11.67
N GLY A 584 13.84 -14.69 11.45
CA GLY A 584 13.90 -15.27 10.11
C GLY A 584 14.71 -14.37 9.17
N LEU A 585 14.10 -13.97 8.06
CA LEU A 585 14.63 -13.00 7.11
C LEU A 585 14.03 -11.59 7.29
N LEU A 586 13.57 -11.24 8.49
CA LEU A 586 13.27 -9.87 8.90
C LEU A 586 14.34 -9.41 9.91
N ILE A 587 15.27 -8.59 9.44
CA ILE A 587 16.44 -8.17 10.22
C ILE A 587 16.43 -6.65 10.44
N GLY A 588 16.67 -6.26 11.69
CA GLY A 588 16.87 -4.88 12.11
C GLY A 588 18.27 -4.69 12.71
N ILE A 589 19.01 -3.68 12.25
CA ILE A 589 20.30 -3.29 12.81
C ILE A 589 20.13 -1.88 13.39
N GLU A 590 20.09 -1.78 14.71
CA GLU A 590 19.93 -0.51 15.42
C GLU A 590 21.28 0.20 15.52
N LEU A 591 21.34 1.42 14.97
CA LEU A 591 22.55 2.23 15.03
C LEU A 591 22.67 2.95 16.38
N GLU A 592 23.89 2.99 16.89
CA GLU A 592 24.23 3.76 18.09
C GLU A 592 23.97 5.25 17.84
N SER A 593 23.14 5.81 18.70
CA SER A 593 22.53 7.12 18.51
C SER A 593 22.34 7.91 19.80
N GLY A 594 22.89 7.41 20.91
CA GLY A 594 23.06 8.10 22.18
C GLY A 594 24.13 9.20 22.08
N GLY A 595 23.99 10.20 22.96
CA GLY A 595 24.90 11.34 23.04
C GLY A 595 24.73 12.38 21.92
N TRP A 596 25.17 13.60 22.20
CA TRP A 596 25.32 14.65 21.21
C TRP A 596 26.67 14.49 20.48
N PRO A 597 26.78 14.67 19.14
CA PRO A 597 25.75 15.12 18.19
C PRO A 597 24.98 13.98 17.47
N ARG A 598 25.30 12.70 17.75
CA ARG A 598 24.69 11.54 17.07
C ARG A 598 23.18 11.52 17.17
N ARG A 599 22.63 11.95 18.31
CA ARG A 599 21.18 12.07 18.54
C ARG A 599 20.49 13.02 17.55
N CYS A 600 21.17 14.07 17.10
CA CYS A 600 20.64 15.02 16.12
C CYS A 600 20.81 14.53 14.67
N LEU A 601 21.81 13.68 14.42
CA LEU A 601 22.19 13.23 13.08
C LEU A 601 21.70 11.81 12.73
N LYS A 602 20.92 11.15 13.59
CA LYS A 602 20.50 9.73 13.43
C LYS A 602 20.05 9.36 12.02
N LYS A 603 19.14 10.15 11.45
CA LYS A 603 18.59 9.91 10.11
C LYS A 603 19.65 10.09 9.01
N LEU A 604 20.51 11.09 9.15
CA LEU A 604 21.60 11.33 8.20
C LEU A 604 22.62 10.19 8.26
N LEU A 605 22.98 9.73 9.46
CA LEU A 605 23.90 8.62 9.66
C LEU A 605 23.40 7.33 8.97
N GLY A 606 22.14 6.96 9.20
CA GLY A 606 21.54 5.82 8.52
C GLY A 606 21.59 5.95 6.98
N GLN A 607 21.27 7.14 6.45
CA GLN A 607 21.36 7.40 5.00
C GLN A 607 22.79 7.28 4.46
N LEU A 608 23.80 7.74 5.20
CA LEU A 608 25.20 7.63 4.79
C LEU A 608 25.66 6.17 4.75
N PHE A 609 25.29 5.35 5.74
CA PHE A 609 25.62 3.91 5.72
C PHE A 609 24.91 3.18 4.58
N LEU A 610 23.63 3.46 4.34
CA LEU A 610 22.90 2.89 3.20
C LEU A 610 23.53 3.27 1.85
N LEU A 611 24.00 4.51 1.70
CA LEU A 611 24.73 4.94 0.51
C LEU A 611 26.09 4.25 0.37
N ALA A 612 26.79 4.01 1.49
CA ALA A 612 28.05 3.27 1.50
C ALA A 612 27.86 1.81 1.05
N MET A 613 26.80 1.13 1.55
CA MET A 613 26.45 -0.24 1.15
C MET A 613 26.04 -0.30 -0.33
N LEU A 614 25.23 0.65 -0.81
CA LEU A 614 24.82 0.72 -2.21
C LEU A 614 26.01 0.86 -3.18
N ARG A 615 27.09 1.49 -2.71
CA ARG A 615 28.29 1.80 -3.50
C ARG A 615 29.48 0.92 -3.14
N ASP A 616 29.24 -0.18 -2.42
CA ASP A 616 30.31 -1.12 -2.10
C ASP A 616 30.96 -1.66 -3.38
N PHE A 617 32.28 -1.85 -3.36
CA PHE A 617 33.04 -2.25 -4.54
C PHE A 617 33.04 -3.76 -4.78
N LYS A 618 32.81 -4.58 -3.74
CA LYS A 618 32.76 -6.04 -3.86
C LYS A 618 31.34 -6.52 -4.11
N PHE A 619 30.40 -6.03 -3.31
CA PHE A 619 29.02 -6.49 -3.34
C PHE A 619 28.06 -5.31 -3.06
N PRO A 620 27.78 -4.47 -4.09
CA PRO A 620 26.86 -3.36 -3.96
C PRO A 620 25.49 -3.85 -3.50
N ALA A 621 24.95 -3.26 -2.43
CA ALA A 621 23.71 -3.74 -1.84
C ALA A 621 22.76 -2.63 -1.42
N LEU A 622 21.49 -2.85 -1.73
CA LEU A 622 20.40 -1.97 -1.35
C LEU A 622 19.74 -2.48 -0.06
N LEU A 623 19.83 -1.69 1.01
CA LEU A 623 19.09 -1.91 2.25
C LEU A 623 18.04 -0.82 2.50
N GLY A 624 17.12 -1.11 3.41
CA GLY A 624 16.06 -0.20 3.85
C GLY A 624 16.31 0.35 5.24
N PHE A 625 15.30 1.03 5.77
CA PHE A 625 15.24 1.48 7.16
C PHE A 625 13.81 1.34 7.69
N CYS A 626 13.66 1.32 9.00
CA CYS A 626 12.35 1.34 9.65
C CYS A 626 11.77 2.76 9.59
N GLN A 627 10.56 2.93 9.04
CA GLN A 627 10.04 4.29 8.76
C GLN A 627 9.79 5.10 10.03
N TYR A 628 9.43 4.45 11.14
CA TYR A 628 9.22 5.12 12.43
C TYR A 628 10.54 5.29 13.18
N GLU A 629 11.44 4.32 13.02
CA GLU A 629 12.78 4.32 13.61
C GLU A 629 13.88 4.36 12.54
N PRO A 630 14.14 5.53 11.91
CA PRO A 630 15.06 5.63 10.77
C PRO A 630 16.54 5.37 11.11
N HIS A 631 16.85 5.16 12.38
CA HIS A 631 18.16 4.74 12.88
C HIS A 631 18.30 3.20 12.93
N VAL A 632 17.23 2.47 12.65
CA VAL A 632 17.25 1.02 12.48
C VAL A 632 17.31 0.72 10.98
N LEU A 633 18.46 0.25 10.51
CA LEU A 633 18.60 -0.28 9.16
C LEU A 633 17.81 -1.56 9.06
N LYS A 634 17.14 -1.78 7.93
CA LYS A 634 16.28 -2.94 7.72
C LYS A 634 16.74 -3.74 6.52
N PHE A 635 16.86 -5.05 6.74
CA PHE A 635 17.26 -6.03 5.75
C PHE A 635 16.18 -7.12 5.66
N THR A 636 15.59 -7.25 4.47
CA THR A 636 14.48 -8.16 4.14
C THR A 636 14.70 -8.77 2.75
N PRO A 637 15.67 -9.68 2.59
CA PRO A 637 16.00 -10.28 1.28
C PRO A 637 14.86 -11.20 0.77
N PRO A 638 14.91 -11.67 -0.49
CA PRO A 638 14.07 -12.77 -0.97
C PRO A 638 14.13 -14.00 -0.06
N LEU A 639 13.07 -14.83 -0.03
CA LEU A 639 13.01 -15.99 0.87
C LEU A 639 13.94 -17.12 0.42
N ASP A 640 14.25 -17.18 -0.87
CA ASP A 640 15.19 -18.08 -1.52
C ASP A 640 16.62 -17.54 -1.61
N VAL A 641 16.96 -16.48 -0.86
CA VAL A 641 18.33 -15.94 -0.79
C VAL A 641 19.35 -17.04 -0.48
N THR A 642 20.45 -17.06 -1.22
CA THR A 642 21.47 -18.10 -1.09
C THR A 642 22.43 -17.83 0.07
N GLU A 643 23.09 -18.88 0.56
CA GLU A 643 24.13 -18.75 1.59
C GLU A 643 25.29 -17.84 1.15
N SER A 644 25.74 -17.95 -0.10
CA SER A 644 26.84 -17.13 -0.62
C SER A 644 26.48 -15.64 -0.67
N GLU A 645 25.23 -15.33 -1.02
CA GLU A 645 24.69 -13.97 -0.97
C GLU A 645 24.56 -13.46 0.46
N ILE A 646 24.08 -14.29 1.39
CA ILE A 646 24.04 -13.97 2.83
C ILE A 646 25.44 -13.60 3.34
N ARG A 647 26.47 -14.38 3.00
CA ARG A 647 27.86 -14.10 3.40
C ARG A 647 28.34 -12.77 2.81
N SER A 648 28.08 -12.54 1.52
CA SER A 648 28.50 -11.32 0.81
C SER A 648 27.82 -10.06 1.33
N ILE A 649 26.52 -10.13 1.63
CA ILE A 649 25.78 -8.99 2.16
C ILE A 649 26.17 -8.69 3.61
N CYS A 650 26.36 -9.71 4.46
CA CYS A 650 26.79 -9.51 5.83
C CYS A 650 28.20 -8.89 5.89
N ASP A 651 29.13 -9.33 5.03
CA ASP A 651 30.45 -8.70 4.89
C ASP A 651 30.34 -7.22 4.46
N THR A 652 29.47 -6.92 3.50
CA THR A 652 29.23 -5.53 3.05
C THR A 652 28.67 -4.65 4.17
N ILE A 653 27.72 -5.18 4.95
CA ILE A 653 27.16 -4.49 6.12
C ILE A 653 28.26 -4.23 7.14
N ALA A 654 29.01 -5.25 7.53
CA ALA A 654 30.09 -5.15 8.51
C ALA A 654 31.18 -4.15 8.09
N ARG A 655 31.67 -4.26 6.84
CA ARG A 655 32.65 -3.31 6.28
C ARG A 655 32.13 -1.88 6.25
N SER A 656 30.85 -1.67 5.95
CA SER A 656 30.26 -0.34 5.90
C SER A 656 30.10 0.27 7.29
N LEU A 657 29.66 -0.51 8.28
CA LEU A 657 29.41 -0.04 9.64
C LEU A 657 30.70 0.17 10.44
N ARG A 658 31.73 -0.66 10.24
CA ARG A 658 33.04 -0.52 10.90
C ARG A 658 33.85 0.69 10.41
N ARG A 659 33.49 1.31 9.27
CA ARG A 659 34.15 2.56 8.83
C ARG A 659 33.90 3.68 9.84
N SER A 660 34.93 4.48 10.11
CA SER A 660 34.80 5.67 10.95
C SER A 660 33.79 6.63 10.34
N LEU A 661 33.09 7.43 11.16
CA LEU A 661 32.10 8.39 10.66
C LEU A 661 32.70 9.39 9.67
N ILE A 662 33.96 9.79 9.88
CA ILE A 662 34.72 10.65 8.96
C ILE A 662 35.03 9.88 7.66
N GLY A 663 35.46 8.61 7.74
CA GLY A 663 35.68 7.78 6.56
C GLY A 663 34.41 7.53 5.75
N THR A 664 33.27 7.33 6.43
CA THR A 664 31.94 7.18 5.80
C THR A 664 31.45 8.50 5.23
N ALA A 665 31.66 9.64 5.91
CA ALA A 665 31.31 10.96 5.42
C ALA A 665 32.20 11.39 4.24
N VAL A 666 33.52 11.15 4.28
CA VAL A 666 34.45 11.46 3.18
C VAL A 666 34.20 10.55 1.99
N SER A 667 34.03 9.24 2.20
CA SER A 667 33.63 8.32 1.13
C SER A 667 32.26 8.68 0.57
N GLY A 668 31.31 9.04 1.44
CA GLY A 668 29.96 9.48 1.08
C GLY A 668 29.98 10.78 0.26
N LEU A 669 30.62 11.83 0.76
CA LEU A 669 30.75 13.18 0.17
C LEU A 669 31.56 13.17 -1.13
N ARG A 670 32.74 12.54 -1.14
CA ARG A 670 33.60 12.41 -2.34
C ARG A 670 32.88 11.65 -3.45
N GLN A 671 32.00 10.72 -3.10
CA GLN A 671 31.15 10.00 -4.07
C GLN A 671 29.77 10.64 -4.30
N TRP A 672 29.31 11.56 -3.46
CA TRP A 672 28.08 12.34 -3.65
C TRP A 672 28.30 13.50 -4.64
N LEU A 673 29.51 14.05 -4.64
CA LEU A 673 29.99 15.07 -5.59
C LEU A 673 30.33 14.49 -6.98
N LEU A 674 30.64 13.19 -7.07
CA LEU A 674 30.75 12.50 -8.34
C LEU A 674 29.34 12.06 -8.78
N PRO A 675 28.70 12.72 -9.77
CA PRO A 675 27.46 12.19 -10.32
C PRO A 675 27.75 10.76 -10.76
N ALA A 676 26.88 9.83 -10.38
CA ALA A 676 26.85 8.53 -11.03
C ALA A 676 26.40 8.80 -12.47
N GLN A 677 27.33 9.19 -13.34
CA GLN A 677 27.13 9.20 -14.77
C GLN A 677 27.08 7.74 -15.19
N PHE A 678 25.89 7.17 -15.10
CA PHE A 678 25.60 5.91 -15.75
C PHE A 678 25.61 6.22 -17.25
N LYS A 679 26.62 5.73 -17.97
CA LYS A 679 26.64 5.85 -19.44
C LYS A 679 25.45 5.06 -20.00
N SER A 680 24.70 5.68 -20.89
CA SER A 680 23.62 5.02 -21.64
C SER A 680 24.23 4.23 -22.78
N ASP A 681 24.11 2.90 -22.79
CA ASP A 681 24.30 2.12 -24.01
C ASP A 681 23.00 2.15 -24.82
N SER A 682 23.08 2.67 -26.05
CA SER A 682 21.95 2.90 -26.95
C SER A 682 21.57 1.68 -27.80
N SER A 683 22.00 0.47 -27.41
CA SER A 683 21.98 -0.71 -28.28
C SER A 683 21.20 -1.91 -27.74
N PHE A 684 20.09 -1.74 -27.00
CA PHE A 684 19.29 -2.90 -26.58
C PHE A 684 17.77 -2.65 -26.61
N ASN A 685 17.12 -3.24 -27.61
CA ASN A 685 15.67 -3.20 -27.85
C ASN A 685 15.02 -4.42 -27.16
N HIS A 686 14.62 -4.30 -25.90
CA HIS A 686 14.09 -5.44 -25.10
C HIS A 686 12.73 -5.21 -24.43
N SER A 687 12.08 -4.06 -24.65
CA SER A 687 10.69 -3.78 -24.23
C SER A 687 9.72 -4.89 -24.68
N ARG A 688 10.03 -5.54 -25.81
CA ARG A 688 9.27 -6.67 -26.37
C ARG A 688 9.34 -7.97 -25.55
N GLN A 689 10.38 -8.20 -24.74
CA GLN A 689 10.54 -9.46 -24.00
C GLN A 689 9.74 -9.43 -22.68
N ILE A 690 9.76 -8.32 -21.96
CA ILE A 690 8.89 -8.11 -20.78
C ILE A 690 7.41 -8.13 -21.21
N ALA A 691 7.07 -7.48 -22.33
CA ALA A 691 5.71 -7.54 -22.88
C ALA A 691 5.28 -8.96 -23.32
N ARG A 692 6.22 -9.87 -23.65
CA ARG A 692 5.93 -11.27 -23.98
C ARG A 692 5.76 -12.18 -22.76
N THR A 693 6.34 -11.82 -21.62
CA THR A 693 6.16 -12.55 -20.36
C THR A 693 4.94 -12.04 -19.58
N LEU A 694 4.56 -10.77 -19.79
CA LEU A 694 3.39 -10.15 -19.17
C LEU A 694 2.09 -10.27 -19.98
N ARG A 695 2.17 -10.51 -21.30
CA ARG A 695 1.03 -10.96 -22.14
C ARG A 695 0.92 -12.46 -22.04
#